data_AF-A0A7R7VIB0-F1
#
_entry.id   AF-A0A7R7VIB0-F1
#
_cell.length_a   1.000
_cell.length_b   1.000
_cell.length_c   1.000
_cell.angle_alpha   90.00
_cell.angle_beta   90.00
_cell.angle_gamma   90.00
#
_symmetry.space_group_name_H-M   'P 1'
#
loop_
_entity.id
_entity.type
_entity.pdbx_description
1 polymer ?
#
loop_
_entity_poly.entity_id
_entity_poly.type
_entity_poly.pdbx_seq_one_letter_code
_entity_poly.pdbx_strand_id
1 'polypeptide(L)'
;MRWKYHAAWLLASIGLADSCTSAYRPVTYADSTGSGITVNENHVFKLSSDGTTPSVIILDYGKDVEGHPTFNVTRRSGNTSVFEMSYSETRTMLDSHMSDGPLSLAAAMDTYRVNRYDIANQSSYTNRLVQGGLRYQKLNLSSAGELELSGVGIKPSLSHTSLATAPGSFNCSDPVLNNIWNTGARTIQLNELPAQSVPNFWVITDQGAFVDSLAPQPFAADYATMLTSYDLEFSVKPISNGFGFTVLSDTLGEGIYIFVNVANSSISAHAGSSELGTAPLAFAPLPPSVELSKWHTVRSMVNSTQVSIQIDGSSVLRFSQTSVFFGSFGLGASWGHSALFTNVSLASSGKQMYSSSLTNKSALQDFLLGTNPLPVSVDGSRRDRIAYAGDLDIAASSAFASTGGLEFINGSITLLGSFQMPPGFFVPNVKIQQAPRASGPQANITGLIGYSFSLVGAMAHYYEQTGDTEFLDRWTPSAIRMLDWAHSQTLSNGLFNISNPTMGGDWNYYDPSLSGVVSKFNLIYAYSLKQWLPLMADAGRNTTLYAQRLQHLQDAINEHLWSNDLQAYYLSDTYKDSLSQEANALAILSDTTSSHGASTILSTLARELYVPSGALPFSNASAAHGWARKISPYASGYHLKAAFHANDSNTARHLLHTVWGPMSDPNRANYTGCMWETLDIDGTPGLGDSTSLCHAWSSGPTADLSRYVLGIQPVSPGFGEWKVQPQTLGLDWAKGEYPVPQGKIKAHWRFDGSDLLHMDVTAPEGTNGTVHLPSSLRKALSKYKASGHDFEQDGSFVMKGGRFTFEQVE
;
A
#
# COMPACT_ATOMS: atom_id res chain seq x y z
N MET A 1 19.59 -41.78 2.03
CA MET A 1 18.11 -41.80 2.06
C MET A 1 17.63 -40.36 2.14
N ARG A 2 17.47 -39.73 0.98
CA ARG A 2 17.08 -38.33 0.77
C ARG A 2 15.98 -38.36 -0.32
N TRP A 3 15.12 -37.35 -0.33
CA TRP A 3 14.00 -37.12 -1.28
C TRP A 3 12.66 -37.79 -0.95
N LYS A 4 11.92 -37.31 0.06
CA LYS A 4 10.45 -37.46 0.18
C LYS A 4 9.80 -36.44 1.15
N TYR A 5 9.97 -35.12 1.01
CA TYR A 5 9.12 -34.14 1.73
C TYR A 5 9.02 -32.78 1.01
N HIS A 6 8.58 -32.75 -0.25
CA HIS A 6 8.32 -31.50 -1.01
C HIS A 6 6.95 -31.48 -1.72
N ALA A 7 6.01 -32.38 -1.38
CA ALA A 7 4.78 -32.57 -2.15
C ALA A 7 3.47 -32.16 -1.44
N ALA A 8 3.51 -31.60 -0.23
CA ALA A 8 2.27 -31.29 0.53
C ALA A 8 1.86 -29.80 0.52
N TRP A 9 2.71 -28.88 0.07
CA TRP A 9 2.41 -27.44 0.00
C TRP A 9 2.18 -26.91 -1.43
N LEU A 10 2.24 -27.79 -2.44
CA LEU A 10 2.08 -27.44 -3.86
C LEU A 10 0.70 -27.78 -4.46
N LEU A 11 -0.24 -28.24 -3.65
CA LEU A 11 -1.59 -28.64 -4.10
C LEU A 11 -2.70 -27.66 -3.74
N ALA A 12 -2.37 -26.48 -3.20
CA ALA A 12 -3.31 -25.35 -3.09
C ALA A 12 -3.15 -24.31 -4.21
N SER A 13 -2.16 -24.46 -5.09
CA SER A 13 -1.78 -23.47 -6.11
C SER A 13 -1.93 -23.96 -7.56
N ILE A 14 -2.56 -25.11 -7.79
CA ILE A 14 -2.90 -25.60 -9.13
C ILE A 14 -4.42 -25.86 -9.19
N GLY A 15 -5.16 -24.77 -9.27
CA GLY A 15 -6.62 -24.76 -9.33
C GLY A 15 -7.20 -23.42 -9.77
N LEU A 16 -6.47 -22.64 -10.58
CA LEU A 16 -7.04 -21.49 -11.30
C LEU A 16 -7.43 -21.95 -12.71
N ALA A 17 -8.36 -22.90 -12.77
CA ALA A 17 -9.15 -23.19 -13.95
C ALA A 17 -10.59 -22.77 -13.61
N ASP A 18 -11.06 -21.68 -14.23
CA ASP A 18 -12.47 -21.24 -14.30
C ASP A 18 -13.38 -21.67 -13.13
N SER A 19 -13.01 -21.31 -11.89
CA SER A 19 -14.04 -21.16 -10.88
C SER A 19 -14.81 -19.90 -11.27
N CYS A 20 -16.10 -20.06 -11.58
CA CYS A 20 -17.02 -18.97 -11.84
C CYS A 20 -17.12 -18.15 -10.54
N THR A 21 -16.16 -17.24 -10.30
CA THR A 21 -16.16 -16.39 -9.11
C THR A 21 -17.33 -15.44 -9.25
N SER A 22 -18.28 -15.53 -8.32
CA SER A 22 -19.44 -14.64 -8.31
C SER A 22 -18.96 -13.20 -8.18
N ALA A 23 -19.39 -12.32 -9.08
CA ALA A 23 -19.13 -10.90 -8.97
C ALA A 23 -19.65 -10.36 -7.63
N TYR A 24 -18.92 -9.42 -7.03
CA TYR A 24 -19.44 -8.61 -5.94
C TYR A 24 -20.73 -7.92 -6.40
N ARG A 25 -21.75 -7.95 -5.54
CA ARG A 25 -23.04 -7.30 -5.77
C ARG A 25 -23.18 -6.13 -4.79
N PRO A 26 -23.83 -5.03 -5.20
CA PRO A 26 -24.21 -3.99 -4.25
C PRO A 26 -25.19 -4.57 -3.22
N VAL A 27 -25.07 -4.12 -1.98
CA VAL A 27 -25.95 -4.51 -0.87
C VAL A 27 -27.21 -3.64 -0.87
N THR A 28 -27.03 -2.36 -1.16
CA THR A 28 -28.14 -1.39 -1.28
C THR A 28 -27.97 -0.50 -2.50
N TYR A 29 -29.05 0.15 -2.92
CA TYR A 29 -29.03 1.23 -3.89
C TYR A 29 -29.95 2.37 -3.49
N ALA A 30 -29.68 3.56 -4.00
CA ALA A 30 -30.56 4.73 -3.91
C ALA A 30 -30.84 5.27 -5.32
N ASP A 31 -32.11 5.54 -5.61
CA ASP A 31 -32.54 6.23 -6.83
C ASP A 31 -32.82 7.73 -6.53
N SER A 32 -33.55 8.41 -7.42
CA SER A 32 -33.92 9.82 -7.26
C SER A 32 -34.73 10.13 -5.99
N THR A 33 -35.28 9.12 -5.30
CA THR A 33 -35.97 9.28 -4.01
C THR A 33 -35.01 9.34 -2.82
N GLY A 34 -33.75 8.96 -3.00
CA GLY A 34 -32.67 9.06 -2.01
C GLY A 34 -32.69 8.02 -0.88
N SER A 35 -33.68 7.11 -0.83
CA SER A 35 -33.74 6.05 0.19
C SER A 35 -32.89 4.83 -0.22
N GLY A 36 -32.13 4.27 0.73
CA GLY A 36 -31.40 3.01 0.53
C GLY A 36 -32.34 1.81 0.49
N ILE A 37 -32.39 1.12 -0.65
CA ILE A 37 -33.21 -0.06 -0.92
C ILE A 37 -32.29 -1.28 -1.03
N THR A 38 -32.63 -2.38 -0.36
CA THR A 38 -31.86 -3.64 -0.43
C THR A 38 -31.91 -4.24 -1.84
N VAL A 39 -30.74 -4.65 -2.34
CA VAL A 39 -30.61 -5.34 -3.63
C VAL A 39 -30.76 -6.84 -3.41
N ASN A 40 -31.55 -7.51 -4.24
CA ASN A 40 -31.65 -8.98 -4.28
C ASN A 40 -30.85 -9.56 -5.47
N GLU A 41 -30.59 -10.87 -5.47
CA GLU A 41 -29.72 -11.52 -6.48
C GLU A 41 -30.18 -11.30 -7.93
N ASN A 42 -31.49 -11.20 -8.15
CA ASN A 42 -32.10 -11.05 -9.48
C ASN A 42 -32.59 -9.61 -9.74
N HIS A 43 -32.04 -8.63 -9.02
CA HIS A 43 -32.48 -7.25 -9.15
C HIS A 43 -32.22 -6.70 -10.56
N VAL A 44 -33.19 -5.95 -11.08
CA VAL A 44 -33.10 -5.27 -12.37
C VAL A 44 -33.18 -3.77 -12.12
N PHE A 45 -32.07 -3.07 -12.34
CA PHE A 45 -31.98 -1.62 -12.22
C PHE A 45 -32.58 -0.97 -13.46
N LYS A 46 -33.49 -0.01 -13.27
CA LYS A 46 -34.21 0.66 -14.35
C LYS A 46 -33.79 2.12 -14.44
N LEU A 47 -33.30 2.53 -15.59
CA LEU A 47 -32.91 3.91 -15.89
C LEU A 47 -33.80 4.43 -17.03
N SER A 48 -34.35 5.63 -16.88
CA SER A 48 -35.18 6.28 -17.91
C SER A 48 -34.91 7.78 -17.90
N SER A 49 -34.39 8.29 -19.01
CA SER A 49 -34.09 9.72 -19.20
C SER A 49 -34.79 10.25 -20.45
N ASP A 50 -35.23 11.50 -20.41
CA ASP A 50 -35.79 12.22 -21.54
C ASP A 50 -34.72 12.98 -22.36
N GLY A 51 -33.44 12.86 -21.98
CA GLY A 51 -32.32 13.57 -22.59
C GLY A 51 -32.06 14.97 -22.01
N THR A 52 -32.88 15.41 -21.05
CA THR A 52 -32.70 16.68 -20.31
C THR A 52 -32.50 16.44 -18.82
N THR A 53 -33.23 15.47 -18.25
CA THR A 53 -33.10 15.05 -16.86
C THR A 53 -32.41 13.68 -16.82
N PRO A 54 -31.17 13.58 -16.30
CA PRO A 54 -30.48 12.30 -16.23
C PRO A 54 -31.15 11.35 -15.22
N SER A 55 -31.15 10.06 -15.53
CA SER A 55 -31.55 9.02 -14.58
C SER A 55 -30.32 8.53 -13.83
N VAL A 56 -30.33 8.63 -12.50
CA VAL A 56 -29.20 8.25 -11.64
C VAL A 56 -29.60 7.20 -10.63
N ILE A 57 -28.78 6.16 -10.50
CA ILE A 57 -28.85 5.16 -9.43
C ILE A 57 -27.48 5.06 -8.76
N ILE A 58 -27.44 5.13 -7.44
CA ILE A 58 -26.23 4.98 -6.63
C ILE A 58 -26.26 3.63 -5.95
N LEU A 59 -25.19 2.86 -6.10
CA LEU A 59 -25.02 1.53 -5.55
C LEU A 59 -24.00 1.58 -4.41
N ASP A 60 -24.29 0.92 -3.29
CA ASP A 60 -23.40 0.76 -2.14
C ASP A 60 -23.11 -0.74 -1.91
N TYR A 61 -21.84 -1.10 -1.99
CA TYR A 61 -21.35 -2.46 -1.74
C TYR A 61 -21.17 -2.77 -0.24
N GLY A 62 -21.39 -1.78 0.63
CA GLY A 62 -21.26 -1.86 2.09
C GLY A 62 -19.81 -1.80 2.60
N LYS A 63 -18.85 -2.11 1.72
CA LYS A 63 -17.40 -2.08 1.94
C LYS A 63 -16.69 -1.99 0.59
N ASP A 64 -15.39 -1.75 0.63
CA ASP A 64 -14.55 -1.75 -0.55
C ASP A 64 -14.47 -3.14 -1.17
N VAL A 65 -14.64 -3.13 -2.48
CA VAL A 65 -14.47 -4.23 -3.42
C VAL A 65 -13.52 -3.79 -4.53
N GLU A 66 -13.00 -4.75 -5.29
CA GLU A 66 -12.05 -4.45 -6.36
C GLU A 66 -12.23 -5.44 -7.52
N GLY A 67 -11.98 -4.95 -8.74
CA GLY A 67 -11.92 -5.76 -9.95
C GLY A 67 -12.56 -5.09 -11.16
N HIS A 68 -13.16 -5.90 -12.03
CA HIS A 68 -13.70 -5.49 -13.32
C HIS A 68 -15.21 -5.19 -13.24
N PRO A 69 -15.66 -3.97 -13.51
CA PRO A 69 -17.09 -3.66 -13.65
C PRO A 69 -17.79 -4.57 -14.66
N THR A 70 -18.99 -5.06 -14.30
CA THR A 70 -19.80 -5.93 -15.17
C THR A 70 -21.29 -5.65 -15.00
N PHE A 71 -22.06 -5.83 -16.09
CA PHE A 71 -23.52 -5.77 -16.10
C PHE A 71 -24.10 -6.49 -17.32
N ASN A 72 -25.38 -6.80 -17.30
CA ASN A 72 -26.14 -7.35 -18.41
C ASN A 72 -27.26 -6.39 -18.81
N VAL A 73 -27.39 -6.11 -20.10
CA VAL A 73 -28.49 -5.31 -20.63
C VAL A 73 -29.67 -6.25 -20.94
N THR A 74 -30.71 -6.18 -20.12
CA THR A 74 -31.91 -7.02 -20.26
C THR A 74 -32.99 -6.38 -21.14
N ARG A 75 -33.05 -5.05 -21.15
CA ARG A 75 -33.90 -4.27 -22.05
C ARG A 75 -33.23 -2.94 -22.37
N ARG A 76 -33.44 -2.46 -23.60
CA ARG A 76 -33.14 -1.07 -23.99
C ARG A 76 -34.19 -0.53 -24.94
N SER A 77 -34.41 0.78 -24.90
CA SER A 77 -35.19 1.51 -25.90
C SER A 77 -34.72 2.96 -26.03
N GLY A 78 -34.98 3.60 -27.17
CA GLY A 78 -34.52 4.97 -27.43
C GLY A 78 -33.01 5.08 -27.58
N ASN A 79 -32.48 6.27 -27.26
CA ASN A 79 -31.06 6.59 -27.33
C ASN A 79 -30.37 6.26 -25.99
N THR A 80 -29.41 5.35 -26.04
CA THR A 80 -28.65 4.85 -24.88
C THR A 80 -27.14 5.05 -25.04
N SER A 81 -26.74 6.05 -25.83
CA SER A 81 -25.33 6.33 -26.15
C SER A 81 -24.55 7.08 -25.06
N VAL A 82 -25.25 7.62 -24.05
CA VAL A 82 -24.65 8.34 -22.91
C VAL A 82 -25.03 7.65 -21.61
N PHE A 83 -24.66 6.38 -21.49
CA PHE A 83 -24.69 5.63 -20.25
C PHE A 83 -23.31 5.62 -19.59
N GLU A 84 -23.24 6.01 -18.33
CA GLU A 84 -21.99 6.14 -17.57
C GLU A 84 -22.03 5.37 -16.26
N MET A 85 -20.86 4.85 -15.89
CA MET A 85 -20.61 4.22 -14.59
C MET A 85 -19.43 4.92 -13.92
N SER A 86 -19.67 5.53 -12.76
CA SER A 86 -18.62 6.17 -11.94
C SER A 86 -18.36 5.37 -10.67
N TYR A 87 -17.16 5.46 -10.09
CA TYR A 87 -16.74 4.62 -8.95
C TYR A 87 -16.03 5.44 -7.89
N SER A 88 -16.26 5.17 -6.60
CA SER A 88 -15.46 5.77 -5.53
C SER A 88 -15.40 4.92 -4.25
N GLU A 89 -14.33 5.07 -3.47
CA GLU A 89 -14.27 4.61 -2.06
C GLU A 89 -15.25 5.40 -1.16
N THR A 90 -15.55 6.67 -1.48
CA THR A 90 -16.47 7.51 -0.66
C THR A 90 -17.72 7.91 -1.41
N ARG A 91 -18.81 8.11 -0.65
CA ARG A 91 -20.05 8.64 -1.23
C ARG A 91 -19.86 10.06 -1.74
N THR A 92 -19.11 10.90 -1.01
CA THR A 92 -18.90 12.32 -1.34
C THR A 92 -18.23 12.51 -2.68
N MET A 93 -17.19 11.72 -2.98
CA MET A 93 -16.45 11.87 -4.23
C MET A 93 -17.21 11.39 -5.46
N LEU A 94 -18.21 10.51 -5.29
CA LEU A 94 -18.98 9.95 -6.40
C LEU A 94 -19.74 11.01 -7.24
N ASP A 95 -20.06 12.16 -6.64
CA ASP A 95 -20.77 13.25 -7.32
C ASP A 95 -19.83 14.20 -8.08
N SER A 96 -18.51 14.09 -7.89
CA SER A 96 -17.51 14.87 -8.63
C SER A 96 -17.45 14.46 -10.11
N HIS A 97 -16.98 15.39 -10.97
CA HIS A 97 -16.97 15.22 -12.44
C HIS A 97 -16.28 13.95 -12.92
N MET A 98 -15.20 13.52 -12.24
CA MET A 98 -14.47 12.28 -12.51
C MET A 98 -14.47 11.31 -11.32
N SER A 99 -15.48 11.44 -10.45
CA SER A 99 -15.54 10.71 -9.20
C SER A 99 -14.27 10.94 -8.36
N ASP A 100 -13.57 9.89 -7.92
CA ASP A 100 -12.26 9.98 -7.26
C ASP A 100 -11.07 9.73 -8.21
N GLY A 101 -11.22 10.05 -9.50
CA GLY A 101 -10.12 10.16 -10.47
C GLY A 101 -10.04 11.57 -11.09
N PRO A 102 -9.17 11.78 -12.11
CA PRO A 102 -8.21 10.82 -12.64
C PRO A 102 -7.11 10.50 -11.63
N LEU A 103 -6.68 9.25 -11.60
CA LEU A 103 -5.64 8.80 -10.67
C LEU A 103 -4.26 9.04 -11.30
N SER A 104 -3.45 9.89 -10.67
CA SER A 104 -2.00 9.84 -10.82
C SER A 104 -1.47 8.53 -10.22
N LEU A 105 -0.23 8.15 -10.52
CA LEU A 105 0.44 6.98 -9.92
C LEU A 105 -0.07 5.58 -10.34
N ALA A 106 -1.09 5.49 -11.20
CA ALA A 106 -1.78 4.22 -11.42
C ALA A 106 -0.94 3.12 -12.10
N ALA A 107 -0.67 2.04 -11.38
CA ALA A 107 -0.20 0.78 -11.94
C ALA A 107 -1.40 -0.06 -12.44
N ALA A 108 -1.61 -0.06 -13.76
CA ALA A 108 -2.48 -0.97 -14.52
C ALA A 108 -3.91 -1.17 -13.95
N MET A 109 -4.56 -0.04 -13.74
CA MET A 109 -5.98 0.09 -13.46
C MET A 109 -6.55 1.24 -14.30
N ASP A 110 -7.85 1.25 -14.50
CA ASP A 110 -8.52 2.35 -15.19
C ASP A 110 -8.25 3.68 -14.47
N THR A 111 -7.52 4.57 -15.14
CA THR A 111 -7.09 5.84 -14.57
C THR A 111 -8.26 6.81 -14.43
N TYR A 112 -9.28 6.67 -15.28
CA TYR A 112 -10.49 7.47 -15.19
C TYR A 112 -11.53 6.64 -14.45
N ARG A 113 -11.95 7.12 -13.29
CA ARG A 113 -12.93 6.48 -12.41
C ARG A 113 -14.37 6.64 -12.91
N VAL A 114 -14.52 6.75 -14.23
CA VAL A 114 -15.76 6.90 -14.99
C VAL A 114 -15.61 6.18 -16.33
N ASN A 115 -16.53 5.26 -16.63
CA ASN A 115 -16.66 4.63 -17.95
C ASN A 115 -17.92 5.10 -18.64
N ARG A 116 -17.83 5.37 -19.95
CA ARG A 116 -18.98 5.68 -20.80
C ARG A 116 -19.20 4.54 -21.81
N TYR A 117 -20.46 4.17 -22.00
CA TYR A 117 -20.88 3.09 -22.88
C TYR A 117 -21.88 3.60 -23.91
N ASP A 118 -21.69 3.16 -25.15
CA ASP A 118 -22.73 3.22 -26.19
C ASP A 118 -23.44 1.86 -26.27
N ILE A 119 -24.61 1.76 -25.63
CA ILE A 119 -25.34 0.50 -25.51
C ILE A 119 -26.21 0.29 -26.75
N ALA A 120 -25.65 -0.35 -27.77
CA ALA A 120 -26.39 -0.69 -28.98
C ALA A 120 -27.19 -2.01 -28.87
N ASN A 121 -26.68 -2.99 -28.11
CA ASN A 121 -27.18 -4.36 -28.08
C ASN A 121 -27.57 -4.81 -26.67
N GLN A 122 -28.47 -5.80 -26.60
CA GLN A 122 -28.79 -6.51 -25.36
C GLN A 122 -27.72 -7.60 -25.14
N SER A 123 -26.65 -7.24 -24.44
CA SER A 123 -25.51 -8.14 -24.19
C SER A 123 -24.95 -7.97 -22.78
N SER A 124 -24.04 -8.87 -22.42
CA SER A 124 -23.20 -8.74 -21.22
C SER A 124 -22.01 -7.84 -21.51
N TYR A 125 -21.68 -6.98 -20.55
CA TYR A 125 -20.54 -6.08 -20.59
C TYR A 125 -19.62 -6.39 -19.40
N THR A 126 -18.32 -6.39 -19.65
CA THR A 126 -17.27 -6.49 -18.62
C THR A 126 -16.11 -5.62 -19.07
N ASN A 127 -15.65 -4.73 -18.19
CA ASN A 127 -14.54 -3.86 -18.50
C ASN A 127 -13.23 -4.62 -18.57
N ARG A 128 -12.37 -4.19 -19.50
CA ARG A 128 -11.03 -4.76 -19.66
C ARG A 128 -10.12 -4.42 -18.48
N LEU A 129 -10.15 -3.19 -18.01
CA LEU A 129 -9.32 -2.74 -16.90
C LEU A 129 -10.07 -2.88 -15.57
N VAL A 130 -9.29 -3.12 -14.52
CA VAL A 130 -9.77 -3.09 -13.15
C VAL A 130 -10.00 -1.65 -12.73
N GLN A 131 -11.00 -1.38 -11.91
CA GLN A 131 -11.20 -0.05 -11.34
C GLN A 131 -10.31 0.19 -10.11
N GLY A 132 -9.83 -0.85 -9.43
CA GLY A 132 -9.23 -0.72 -8.11
C GLY A 132 -10.29 -0.69 -7.00
N GLY A 133 -9.89 -0.34 -5.78
CA GLY A 133 -10.75 -0.20 -4.61
C GLY A 133 -11.93 0.74 -4.86
N LEU A 134 -13.14 0.30 -4.52
CA LEU A 134 -14.36 1.09 -4.55
C LEU A 134 -15.42 0.51 -3.61
N ARG A 135 -16.20 1.38 -2.97
CA ARG A 135 -17.41 1.00 -2.22
C ARG A 135 -18.69 1.46 -2.92
N TYR A 136 -18.63 2.56 -3.66
CA TYR A 136 -19.78 3.18 -4.30
C TYR A 136 -19.65 3.17 -5.81
N GLN A 137 -20.78 2.98 -6.48
CA GLN A 137 -20.89 3.01 -7.93
C GLN A 137 -22.13 3.81 -8.37
N LYS A 138 -21.98 4.72 -9.32
CA LYS A 138 -23.07 5.54 -9.87
C LYS A 138 -23.39 5.07 -11.28
N LEU A 139 -24.63 4.70 -11.52
CA LEU A 139 -25.19 4.45 -12.85
C LEU A 139 -25.89 5.73 -13.32
N ASN A 140 -25.51 6.26 -14.48
CA ASN A 140 -26.08 7.51 -15.01
C ASN A 140 -26.46 7.34 -16.49
N LEU A 141 -27.75 7.48 -16.82
CA LEU A 141 -28.22 7.56 -18.20
C LEU A 141 -28.64 9.00 -18.50
N SER A 142 -27.91 9.66 -19.39
CA SER A 142 -28.15 11.07 -19.76
C SER A 142 -28.79 11.23 -21.15
N SER A 143 -28.83 10.18 -21.97
CA SER A 143 -29.46 10.20 -23.30
C SER A 143 -30.95 9.83 -23.22
N ALA A 144 -31.75 10.32 -24.17
CA ALA A 144 -33.20 10.12 -24.23
C ALA A 144 -33.58 8.66 -24.56
N GLY A 145 -33.64 7.81 -23.53
CA GLY A 145 -33.86 6.38 -23.67
C GLY A 145 -34.08 5.68 -22.33
N GLU A 146 -34.21 4.36 -22.40
CA GLU A 146 -34.42 3.49 -21.24
C GLU A 146 -33.44 2.32 -21.25
N LEU A 147 -32.96 1.94 -20.07
CA LEU A 147 -32.14 0.76 -19.83
C LEU A 147 -32.67 -0.05 -18.64
N GLU A 148 -32.73 -1.36 -18.81
CA GLU A 148 -32.91 -2.30 -17.71
C GLU A 148 -31.67 -3.19 -17.59
N LEU A 149 -30.98 -3.07 -16.45
CA LEU A 149 -29.69 -3.72 -16.19
C LEU A 149 -29.84 -4.78 -15.11
N SER A 150 -29.39 -5.99 -15.37
CA SER A 150 -29.27 -7.05 -14.35
C SER A 150 -27.81 -7.41 -14.14
N GLY A 151 -27.52 -8.05 -13.02
CA GLY A 151 -26.16 -8.51 -12.73
C GLY A 151 -25.12 -7.38 -12.76
N VAL A 152 -25.49 -6.17 -12.35
CA VAL A 152 -24.53 -5.08 -12.10
C VAL A 152 -23.64 -5.46 -10.91
N GLY A 153 -22.33 -5.31 -11.06
CA GLY A 153 -21.38 -5.74 -10.04
C GLY A 153 -19.91 -5.53 -10.44
N ILE A 154 -19.02 -6.03 -9.60
CA ILE A 154 -17.56 -6.04 -9.82
C ILE A 154 -17.07 -7.49 -9.83
N LYS A 155 -16.52 -7.96 -10.95
CA LYS A 155 -15.85 -9.26 -11.02
C LYS A 155 -14.49 -9.17 -10.33
N PRO A 156 -14.24 -9.93 -9.25
CA PRO A 156 -13.01 -9.80 -8.48
C PRO A 156 -11.77 -10.14 -9.31
N SER A 157 -10.73 -9.30 -9.20
CA SER A 157 -9.35 -9.56 -9.65
C SER A 157 -8.51 -10.24 -8.56
N LEU A 158 -8.94 -10.11 -7.29
CA LEU A 158 -8.26 -10.62 -6.11
C LEU A 158 -9.09 -11.66 -5.35
N SER A 159 -8.48 -12.23 -4.31
CA SER A 159 -9.18 -13.08 -3.35
C SER A 159 -10.36 -12.31 -2.71
N HIS A 160 -11.53 -12.93 -2.75
CA HIS A 160 -12.74 -12.44 -2.07
C HIS A 160 -13.26 -13.46 -1.06
N THR A 161 -12.41 -14.42 -0.67
CA THR A 161 -12.72 -15.45 0.32
C THR A 161 -13.12 -14.81 1.64
N SER A 162 -14.14 -15.36 2.29
CA SER A 162 -14.60 -14.87 3.59
C SER A 162 -13.46 -14.89 4.62
N LEU A 163 -13.30 -13.80 5.36
CA LEU A 163 -12.32 -13.74 6.46
C LEU A 163 -12.65 -14.73 7.59
N ALA A 164 -13.91 -15.18 7.71
CA ALA A 164 -14.28 -16.24 8.64
C ALA A 164 -13.59 -17.59 8.31
N THR A 165 -13.07 -17.72 7.09
CA THR A 165 -12.30 -18.89 6.62
C THR A 165 -10.83 -18.57 6.38
N ALA A 166 -10.35 -17.38 6.78
CA ALA A 166 -8.94 -17.02 6.66
C ALA A 166 -8.07 -17.95 7.51
N PRO A 167 -6.77 -18.12 7.16
CA PRO A 167 -5.85 -18.93 7.94
C PRO A 167 -5.76 -18.50 9.41
N GLY A 168 -5.70 -17.20 9.69
CA GLY A 168 -5.69 -16.64 11.04
C GLY A 168 -7.05 -16.12 11.48
N SER A 169 -7.23 -15.97 12.80
CA SER A 169 -8.44 -15.38 13.40
C SER A 169 -8.17 -14.73 14.74
N PHE A 170 -8.97 -13.74 15.10
CA PHE A 170 -8.96 -13.07 16.40
C PHE A 170 -10.37 -12.65 16.79
N ASN A 171 -10.71 -12.81 18.06
CA ASN A 171 -11.92 -12.27 18.67
C ASN A 171 -11.69 -12.07 20.17
N CYS A 172 -12.23 -11.02 20.76
CA CYS A 172 -12.15 -10.72 22.19
C CYS A 172 -13.44 -10.09 22.72
N SER A 173 -13.45 -9.82 24.02
CA SER A 173 -14.61 -9.20 24.71
C SER A 173 -14.89 -7.76 24.28
N ASP A 174 -13.98 -7.11 23.56
CA ASP A 174 -14.16 -5.75 23.04
C ASP A 174 -14.51 -5.77 21.54
N PRO A 175 -15.75 -5.40 21.16
CA PRO A 175 -16.17 -5.44 19.76
C PRO A 175 -15.40 -4.47 18.87
N VAL A 176 -14.82 -3.38 19.41
CA VAL A 176 -14.01 -2.45 18.63
C VAL A 176 -12.72 -3.13 18.18
N LEU A 177 -12.05 -3.86 19.07
CA LEU A 177 -10.83 -4.59 18.69
C LEU A 177 -11.10 -5.71 17.68
N ASN A 178 -12.28 -6.35 17.75
CA ASN A 178 -12.72 -7.32 16.75
C ASN A 178 -12.88 -6.67 15.37
N ASN A 179 -13.49 -5.48 15.32
CA ASN A 179 -13.65 -4.73 14.08
C ASN A 179 -12.29 -4.28 13.52
N ILE A 180 -11.40 -3.79 14.38
CA ILE A 180 -10.04 -3.39 14.00
C ILE A 180 -9.29 -4.56 13.35
N TRP A 181 -9.28 -5.73 13.99
CA TRP A 181 -8.58 -6.89 13.46
C TRP A 181 -9.14 -7.34 12.11
N ASN A 182 -10.47 -7.45 11.98
CA ASN A 182 -11.11 -7.85 10.73
C ASN A 182 -10.91 -6.84 9.60
N THR A 183 -10.95 -5.54 9.91
CA THR A 183 -10.73 -4.46 8.94
C THR A 183 -9.28 -4.46 8.43
N GLY A 184 -8.31 -4.69 9.32
CA GLY A 184 -6.90 -4.81 8.93
C GLY A 184 -6.64 -6.06 8.08
N ALA A 185 -7.22 -7.22 8.44
CA ALA A 185 -7.16 -8.43 7.63
C ALA A 185 -7.79 -8.25 6.23
N ARG A 186 -8.91 -7.52 6.14
CA ARG A 186 -9.54 -7.18 4.86
C ARG A 186 -8.67 -6.24 4.01
N THR A 187 -8.01 -5.29 4.66
CA THR A 187 -7.07 -4.38 4.00
C THR A 187 -5.98 -5.18 3.30
N ILE A 188 -5.31 -6.07 4.03
CA ILE A 188 -4.28 -6.95 3.45
C ILE A 188 -4.83 -7.78 2.28
N GLN A 189 -6.00 -8.39 2.42
CA GLN A 189 -6.61 -9.17 1.34
C GLN A 189 -6.83 -8.36 0.04
N LEU A 190 -7.11 -7.05 0.16
CA LEU A 190 -7.29 -6.16 -1.00
C LEU A 190 -5.98 -5.55 -1.53
N ASN A 191 -4.88 -5.76 -0.83
CA ASN A 191 -3.54 -5.29 -1.21
C ASN A 191 -2.63 -6.43 -1.70
N GLU A 192 -3.09 -7.69 -1.67
CA GLU A 192 -2.36 -8.88 -2.13
C GLU A 192 -2.74 -9.24 -3.57
N LEU A 193 -1.92 -8.83 -4.54
CA LEU A 193 -2.14 -9.03 -5.97
C LEU A 193 -1.49 -10.34 -6.45
N PRO A 194 -2.25 -11.35 -6.92
CA PRO A 194 -1.67 -12.57 -7.47
C PRO A 194 -0.82 -12.28 -8.71
N ALA A 195 0.15 -13.13 -8.99
CA ALA A 195 0.88 -13.06 -10.26
C ALA A 195 -0.08 -13.10 -11.44
N GLN A 196 0.20 -12.31 -12.46
CA GLN A 196 -0.55 -12.26 -13.71
C GLN A 196 -2.03 -11.81 -13.56
N SER A 197 -2.41 -11.22 -12.41
CA SER A 197 -3.78 -10.77 -12.15
C SER A 197 -4.07 -9.40 -12.76
N VAL A 198 -3.03 -8.62 -13.04
CA VAL A 198 -3.15 -7.27 -13.59
C VAL A 198 -3.28 -7.32 -15.12
N PRO A 199 -4.27 -6.64 -15.72
CA PRO A 199 -4.49 -6.67 -17.16
C PRO A 199 -3.44 -5.85 -17.93
N ASN A 200 -3.20 -6.21 -19.20
CA ASN A 200 -2.43 -5.35 -20.09
C ASN A 200 -3.13 -3.99 -20.24
N PHE A 201 -2.37 -2.91 -20.10
CA PHE A 201 -2.92 -1.56 -20.06
C PHE A 201 -3.33 -1.06 -21.46
N TRP A 202 -2.47 -1.26 -22.45
CA TRP A 202 -2.76 -0.96 -23.86
C TRP A 202 -3.17 -2.22 -24.63
N VAL A 203 -3.95 -2.01 -25.70
CA VAL A 203 -4.27 -3.06 -26.66
C VAL A 203 -3.29 -2.98 -27.82
N ILE A 204 -2.36 -3.93 -27.90
CA ILE A 204 -1.40 -4.00 -29.01
C ILE A 204 -2.04 -4.66 -30.23
N THR A 205 -1.99 -3.97 -31.37
CA THR A 205 -2.52 -4.42 -32.67
C THR A 205 -1.40 -4.51 -33.71
N ASP A 206 -1.71 -5.03 -34.90
CA ASP A 206 -0.80 -5.01 -36.05
C ASP A 206 -0.51 -3.60 -36.58
N GLN A 207 -1.35 -2.62 -36.26
CA GLN A 207 -1.21 -1.21 -36.64
C GLN A 207 -0.55 -0.33 -35.58
N GLY A 208 -0.37 -0.82 -34.35
CA GLY A 208 0.20 -0.08 -33.22
C GLY A 208 -0.54 -0.31 -31.91
N ALA A 209 -0.20 0.48 -30.89
CA ALA A 209 -0.85 0.45 -29.58
C ALA A 209 -2.14 1.28 -29.60
N PHE A 210 -3.28 0.63 -29.38
CA PHE A 210 -4.56 1.30 -29.16
C PHE A 210 -4.72 1.68 -27.69
N VAL A 211 -5.08 2.94 -27.46
CA VAL A 211 -5.23 3.55 -26.14
C VAL A 211 -6.54 4.34 -26.09
N ASP A 212 -7.36 4.10 -25.08
CA ASP A 212 -8.71 4.65 -24.94
C ASP A 212 -9.00 5.11 -23.52
N SER A 213 -9.25 6.41 -23.30
CA SER A 213 -9.52 6.98 -21.97
C SER A 213 -8.53 6.50 -20.91
N LEU A 214 -7.23 6.72 -21.14
CA LEU A 214 -6.16 6.35 -20.21
C LEU A 214 -5.14 7.47 -20.09
N ALA A 215 -4.80 7.84 -18.85
CA ALA A 215 -3.74 8.80 -18.59
C ALA A 215 -2.41 8.31 -19.20
N PRO A 216 -1.57 9.22 -19.73
CA PRO A 216 -0.34 8.81 -20.37
C PRO A 216 0.58 8.05 -19.45
N GLN A 217 1.16 6.98 -19.96
CA GLN A 217 2.08 6.14 -19.19
C GLN A 217 3.52 6.40 -19.64
N PRO A 218 4.43 6.71 -18.71
CA PRO A 218 5.78 7.16 -19.04
C PRO A 218 6.66 6.01 -19.52
N PHE A 219 7.51 6.30 -20.50
CA PHE A 219 8.61 5.42 -20.90
C PHE A 219 9.61 5.27 -19.75
N ALA A 220 9.96 4.03 -19.43
CA ALA A 220 10.53 3.64 -18.13
C ALA A 220 11.93 2.99 -18.20
N ALA A 221 12.83 3.56 -19.00
CA ALA A 221 14.25 3.18 -18.96
C ALA A 221 14.98 3.85 -17.78
N ASP A 222 16.09 3.26 -17.31
CA ASP A 222 16.87 3.79 -16.18
C ASP A 222 17.32 5.26 -16.37
N TYR A 223 17.63 5.67 -17.61
CA TYR A 223 18.05 7.04 -17.94
C TYR A 223 16.86 7.99 -18.13
N ALA A 224 15.65 7.47 -18.29
CA ALA A 224 14.49 8.22 -18.78
C ALA A 224 14.05 9.29 -17.79
N THR A 225 14.21 9.03 -16.49
CA THR A 225 13.85 9.92 -15.38
C THR A 225 14.74 11.16 -15.27
N MET A 226 15.91 11.15 -15.92
CA MET A 226 16.88 12.26 -15.85
C MET A 226 16.92 13.09 -17.13
N LEU A 227 16.08 12.77 -18.12
CA LEU A 227 16.04 13.48 -19.39
C LEU A 227 15.53 14.91 -19.18
N THR A 228 16.27 15.90 -19.64
CA THR A 228 15.86 17.32 -19.60
C THR A 228 15.73 17.92 -20.99
N SER A 229 16.31 17.28 -22.01
CA SER A 229 16.17 17.69 -23.40
C SER A 229 16.19 16.47 -24.31
N TYR A 230 15.25 16.44 -25.25
CA TYR A 230 15.11 15.37 -26.22
C TYR A 230 14.19 15.79 -27.38
N ASP A 231 14.24 14.99 -28.43
CA ASP A 231 13.37 15.03 -29.59
C ASP A 231 12.56 13.74 -29.62
N LEU A 232 11.25 13.87 -29.40
CA LEU A 232 10.29 12.77 -29.41
C LEU A 232 9.48 12.84 -30.70
N GLU A 233 9.48 11.77 -31.48
CA GLU A 233 8.62 11.63 -32.65
C GLU A 233 7.76 10.37 -32.53
N PHE A 234 6.50 10.45 -32.93
CA PHE A 234 5.62 9.28 -33.06
C PHE A 234 4.54 9.52 -34.12
N SER A 235 4.02 8.43 -34.67
CA SER A 235 2.83 8.45 -35.53
C SER A 235 1.59 8.13 -34.70
N VAL A 236 0.52 8.91 -34.88
CA VAL A 236 -0.75 8.72 -34.19
C VAL A 236 -1.92 8.76 -35.17
N LYS A 237 -2.90 7.88 -34.97
CA LYS A 237 -4.19 7.90 -35.68
C LYS A 237 -5.30 8.11 -34.66
N PRO A 238 -5.81 9.35 -34.50
CA PRO A 238 -6.91 9.65 -33.58
C PRO A 238 -8.18 8.91 -34.04
N ILE A 239 -8.78 8.09 -33.18
CA ILE A 239 -9.99 7.31 -33.52
C ILE A 239 -11.24 8.05 -33.08
N SER A 240 -11.25 8.52 -31.83
CA SER A 240 -12.39 9.25 -31.24
C SER A 240 -11.88 10.48 -30.52
N ASN A 241 -12.44 11.64 -30.84
CA ASN A 241 -12.19 12.97 -30.26
C ASN A 241 -10.75 13.52 -30.34
N GLY A 242 -9.70 12.71 -30.16
CA GLY A 242 -8.31 13.16 -30.17
C GLY A 242 -7.39 12.19 -29.44
N PHE A 243 -6.30 12.71 -28.87
CA PHE A 243 -5.29 11.94 -28.13
C PHE A 243 -4.56 12.82 -27.12
N GLY A 244 -3.75 12.22 -26.25
CA GLY A 244 -2.91 12.94 -25.30
C GLY A 244 -1.54 12.29 -25.13
N PHE A 245 -0.58 13.06 -24.65
CA PHE A 245 0.75 12.56 -24.31
C PHE A 245 1.41 13.48 -23.29
N THR A 246 2.36 12.96 -22.52
CA THR A 246 3.16 13.77 -21.60
C THR A 246 4.57 13.98 -22.15
N VAL A 247 5.17 15.11 -21.81
CA VAL A 247 6.61 15.36 -21.89
C VAL A 247 7.13 15.79 -20.52
N LEU A 248 8.42 15.60 -20.26
CA LEU A 248 9.03 15.81 -18.95
C LEU A 248 8.26 15.04 -17.87
N SER A 249 7.90 13.80 -18.20
CA SER A 249 7.08 12.92 -17.37
C SER A 249 7.96 12.16 -16.40
N ASP A 250 7.67 12.25 -15.11
CA ASP A 250 8.28 11.37 -14.13
C ASP A 250 7.75 9.93 -14.27
N THR A 251 8.28 9.01 -13.45
CA THR A 251 7.89 7.60 -13.46
C THR A 251 6.45 7.35 -13.02
N LEU A 252 5.82 8.33 -12.37
CA LEU A 252 4.51 8.27 -11.77
C LEU A 252 3.42 8.83 -12.71
N GLY A 253 3.85 9.44 -13.83
CA GLY A 253 2.98 9.95 -14.88
C GLY A 253 2.74 11.46 -14.79
N GLU A 254 3.33 12.15 -13.82
CA GLU A 254 3.22 13.59 -13.67
C GLU A 254 4.26 14.28 -14.56
N GLY A 255 3.86 15.31 -15.29
CA GLY A 255 4.73 16.01 -16.23
C GLY A 255 4.05 17.23 -16.85
N ILE A 256 4.23 17.40 -18.15
CA ILE A 256 3.50 18.36 -18.96
C ILE A 256 2.59 17.60 -19.92
N TYR A 257 1.30 17.57 -19.60
CA TYR A 257 0.26 16.91 -20.40
C TYR A 257 -0.10 17.76 -21.61
N ILE A 258 0.08 17.21 -22.80
CA ILE A 258 -0.33 17.80 -24.07
C ILE A 258 -1.65 17.16 -24.50
N PHE A 259 -2.71 17.96 -24.51
CA PHE A 259 -4.03 17.55 -24.91
C PHE A 259 -4.31 17.97 -26.35
N VAL A 260 -4.51 17.00 -27.24
CA VAL A 260 -4.84 17.25 -28.65
C VAL A 260 -6.30 16.85 -28.88
N ASN A 261 -7.20 17.84 -28.89
CA ASN A 261 -8.62 17.66 -29.12
C ASN A 261 -8.96 17.98 -30.58
N VAL A 262 -8.98 16.94 -31.41
CA VAL A 262 -9.28 17.03 -32.84
C VAL A 262 -10.74 17.39 -33.06
N ALA A 263 -11.67 16.84 -32.27
CA ALA A 263 -13.09 17.14 -32.37
C ALA A 263 -13.41 18.63 -32.14
N ASN A 264 -12.67 19.28 -31.23
CA ASN A 264 -12.80 20.72 -30.96
C ASN A 264 -11.74 21.58 -31.67
N SER A 265 -10.93 21.00 -32.56
CA SER A 265 -9.87 21.72 -33.29
C SER A 265 -8.95 22.53 -32.37
N SER A 266 -8.50 21.96 -31.25
CA SER A 266 -7.67 22.66 -30.26
C SER A 266 -6.55 21.80 -29.68
N ILE A 267 -5.44 22.43 -29.32
CA ILE A 267 -4.34 21.84 -28.57
C ILE A 267 -4.02 22.69 -27.33
N SER A 268 -3.77 22.04 -26.21
CA SER A 268 -3.34 22.71 -24.96
C SER A 268 -2.26 21.93 -24.22
N ALA A 269 -1.52 22.64 -23.37
CA ALA A 269 -0.53 22.07 -22.46
C ALA A 269 -0.94 22.35 -21.01
N HIS A 270 -0.84 21.34 -20.14
CA HIS A 270 -1.25 21.40 -18.73
C HIS A 270 -0.13 20.84 -17.85
N ALA A 271 -0.03 21.33 -16.62
CA ALA A 271 0.84 20.71 -15.62
C ALA A 271 0.14 19.48 -15.03
N GLY A 272 0.90 18.39 -14.88
CA GLY A 272 0.44 17.12 -14.33
C GLY A 272 0.18 16.05 -15.39
N SER A 273 -0.78 15.16 -15.12
CA SER A 273 -1.07 13.97 -15.92
C SER A 273 -2.34 14.04 -16.79
N SER A 274 -3.12 15.13 -16.68
CA SER A 274 -4.35 15.33 -17.47
C SER A 274 -4.63 16.82 -17.75
N GLU A 275 -5.64 17.09 -18.58
CA GLU A 275 -6.17 18.44 -18.84
C GLU A 275 -7.04 19.00 -17.70
N LEU A 276 -7.32 18.19 -16.67
CA LEU A 276 -8.20 18.55 -15.57
C LEU A 276 -7.42 19.24 -14.43
N GLY A 277 -8.10 20.06 -13.65
CA GLY A 277 -7.59 20.63 -12.40
C GLY A 277 -6.59 21.79 -12.54
N THR A 278 -6.03 22.04 -13.72
CA THR A 278 -5.08 23.16 -13.95
C THR A 278 -5.45 24.03 -15.14
N ALA A 279 -5.19 25.34 -15.01
CA ALA A 279 -5.27 26.25 -16.15
C ALA A 279 -4.20 25.86 -17.20
N PRO A 280 -4.52 25.94 -18.50
CA PRO A 280 -3.56 25.58 -19.54
C PRO A 280 -2.34 26.51 -19.48
N LEU A 281 -1.16 25.90 -19.48
CA LEU A 281 0.14 26.57 -19.64
C LEU A 281 0.25 27.21 -21.03
N ALA A 282 -0.37 26.59 -22.02
CA ALA A 282 -0.47 27.10 -23.39
C ALA A 282 -1.70 26.52 -24.08
N PHE A 283 -2.21 27.24 -25.08
CA PHE A 283 -3.36 26.85 -25.88
C PHE A 283 -3.22 27.41 -27.31
N ALA A 284 -3.63 26.65 -28.31
CA ALA A 284 -3.71 27.08 -29.70
C ALA A 284 -4.81 26.31 -30.47
N PRO A 285 -5.37 26.89 -31.55
CA PRO A 285 -6.20 26.14 -32.48
C PRO A 285 -5.36 25.11 -33.24
N LEU A 286 -5.93 23.94 -33.52
CA LEU A 286 -5.34 22.94 -34.40
C LEU A 286 -5.56 23.28 -35.88
N PRO A 287 -4.57 23.04 -36.76
CA PRO A 287 -4.77 23.15 -38.20
C PRO A 287 -5.87 22.18 -38.70
N PRO A 288 -6.69 22.57 -39.70
CA PRO A 288 -7.72 21.70 -40.27
C PRO A 288 -7.20 20.40 -40.90
N SER A 289 -5.91 20.32 -41.17
CA SER A 289 -5.26 19.12 -41.70
C SER A 289 -5.13 17.99 -40.66
N VAL A 290 -5.28 18.28 -39.37
CA VAL A 290 -5.28 17.28 -38.30
C VAL A 290 -6.69 16.72 -38.16
N GLU A 291 -6.90 15.46 -38.54
CA GLU A 291 -8.22 14.86 -38.71
C GLU A 291 -8.36 13.54 -37.96
N LEU A 292 -9.59 13.14 -37.65
CA LEU A 292 -9.86 11.81 -37.12
C LEU A 292 -9.61 10.75 -38.22
N SER A 293 -9.26 9.54 -37.79
CA SER A 293 -9.03 8.35 -38.62
C SER A 293 -7.91 8.47 -39.67
N LYS A 294 -7.09 9.53 -39.63
CA LYS A 294 -5.87 9.68 -40.44
C LYS A 294 -4.62 9.58 -39.58
N TRP A 295 -3.53 9.10 -40.18
CA TRP A 295 -2.22 9.09 -39.54
C TRP A 295 -1.61 10.49 -39.58
N HIS A 296 -1.11 10.92 -38.43
CA HIS A 296 -0.39 12.18 -38.24
C HIS A 296 0.96 11.90 -37.57
N THR A 297 2.00 12.62 -37.98
CA THR A 297 3.31 12.55 -37.32
C THR A 297 3.42 13.70 -36.33
N VAL A 298 3.60 13.36 -35.05
CA VAL A 298 3.81 14.33 -33.96
C VAL A 298 5.29 14.35 -33.62
N ARG A 299 5.86 15.55 -33.55
CA ARG A 299 7.24 15.76 -33.08
C ARG A 299 7.26 16.78 -31.94
N SER A 300 7.81 16.39 -30.81
CA SER A 300 7.94 17.20 -29.60
C SER A 300 9.42 17.45 -29.32
N MET A 301 9.84 18.70 -29.43
CA MET A 301 11.19 19.13 -29.08
C MET A 301 11.16 19.74 -27.68
N VAL A 302 11.88 19.11 -26.77
CA VAL A 302 11.98 19.49 -25.36
C VAL A 302 13.39 19.97 -25.07
N ASN A 303 13.51 21.13 -24.45
CA ASN A 303 14.77 21.69 -23.99
C ASN A 303 14.54 22.42 -22.66
N SER A 304 14.62 21.67 -21.57
CA SER A 304 14.33 22.11 -20.22
C SER A 304 12.94 22.77 -20.17
N THR A 305 12.88 24.08 -19.93
CA THR A 305 11.64 24.84 -19.86
C THR A 305 10.94 25.04 -21.20
N GLN A 306 11.66 24.91 -22.31
CA GLN A 306 11.14 25.19 -23.65
C GLN A 306 10.57 23.93 -24.27
N VAL A 307 9.31 23.97 -24.67
CA VAL A 307 8.62 22.87 -25.33
C VAL A 307 7.99 23.37 -26.63
N SER A 308 8.17 22.62 -27.71
CA SER A 308 7.48 22.89 -28.98
C SER A 308 6.98 21.61 -29.62
N ILE A 309 5.77 21.69 -30.17
CA ILE A 309 5.03 20.58 -30.76
C ILE A 309 4.78 20.88 -32.24
N GLN A 310 5.12 19.93 -33.09
CA GLN A 310 4.79 19.94 -34.51
C GLN A 310 3.86 18.76 -34.81
N ILE A 311 2.90 18.98 -35.71
CA ILE A 311 2.05 17.93 -36.29
C ILE A 311 2.15 18.06 -37.81
N ASP A 312 2.51 16.96 -38.48
CA ASP A 312 2.75 16.89 -39.94
C ASP A 312 3.73 17.97 -40.44
N GLY A 313 4.78 18.22 -39.65
CA GLY A 313 5.81 19.23 -39.92
C GLY A 313 5.40 20.68 -39.66
N SER A 314 4.13 20.94 -39.32
CA SER A 314 3.64 22.28 -38.98
C SER A 314 3.77 22.53 -37.48
N SER A 315 4.36 23.65 -37.07
CA SER A 315 4.42 24.06 -35.65
C SER A 315 3.03 24.43 -35.14
N VAL A 316 2.49 23.66 -34.20
CA VAL A 316 1.13 23.85 -33.67
C VAL A 316 1.09 24.44 -32.27
N LEU A 317 2.14 24.25 -31.46
CA LEU A 317 2.22 24.80 -30.11
C LEU A 317 3.68 25.05 -29.73
N ARG A 318 3.97 26.18 -29.10
CA ARG A 318 5.30 26.49 -28.54
C ARG A 318 5.13 27.32 -27.28
N PHE A 319 5.78 26.90 -26.21
CA PHE A 319 5.63 27.54 -24.90
C PHE A 319 6.86 27.31 -24.02
N SER A 320 6.91 28.07 -22.94
CA SER A 320 7.85 27.86 -21.85
C SER A 320 7.08 27.56 -20.57
N GLN A 321 7.58 26.63 -19.76
CA GLN A 321 6.96 26.25 -18.49
C GLN A 321 8.04 26.04 -17.41
N THR A 322 7.64 26.14 -16.15
CA THR A 322 8.52 25.94 -14.98
C THR A 322 7.94 24.96 -13.97
N SER A 323 6.92 24.20 -14.39
CA SER A 323 6.23 23.23 -13.53
C SER A 323 7.07 21.96 -13.36
N VAL A 324 7.68 21.45 -14.43
CA VAL A 324 8.50 20.23 -14.41
C VAL A 324 9.65 20.38 -15.40
N PHE A 325 10.87 19.93 -15.06
CA PHE A 325 12.07 20.22 -15.87
C PHE A 325 12.83 18.97 -16.35
N PHE A 326 12.45 17.80 -15.86
CA PHE A 326 13.09 16.52 -16.18
C PHE A 326 12.03 15.43 -16.31
N GLY A 327 12.40 14.32 -16.95
CA GLY A 327 11.53 13.17 -17.16
C GLY A 327 11.40 12.80 -18.63
N SER A 328 10.77 11.68 -18.89
CA SER A 328 10.61 11.10 -20.22
C SER A 328 9.32 11.59 -20.88
N PHE A 329 8.68 10.73 -21.64
CA PHE A 329 7.40 10.98 -22.31
C PHE A 329 6.45 9.83 -22.03
N GLY A 330 5.15 10.09 -22.11
CA GLY A 330 4.13 9.05 -22.03
C GLY A 330 3.06 9.22 -23.10
N LEU A 331 2.40 8.13 -23.49
CA LEU A 331 1.32 8.14 -24.50
C LEU A 331 -0.01 7.76 -23.84
N GLY A 332 -1.08 8.47 -24.18
CA GLY A 332 -2.38 8.31 -23.55
C GLY A 332 -3.56 8.84 -24.38
N ALA A 333 -4.73 8.85 -23.77
CA ALA A 333 -5.94 9.46 -24.31
C ALA A 333 -6.77 10.03 -23.16
N SER A 334 -7.21 11.28 -23.28
CA SER A 334 -8.16 11.88 -22.33
C SER A 334 -9.48 11.07 -22.27
N TRP A 335 -10.28 11.30 -21.24
CA TRP A 335 -11.58 10.68 -21.08
C TRP A 335 -12.48 10.88 -22.31
N GLY A 336 -13.00 9.78 -22.85
CA GLY A 336 -13.80 9.78 -24.08
C GLY A 336 -12.97 9.90 -25.37
N HIS A 337 -11.64 9.98 -25.29
CA HIS A 337 -10.75 9.98 -26.45
C HIS A 337 -10.17 8.57 -26.68
N SER A 338 -9.76 8.28 -27.92
CA SER A 338 -9.02 7.06 -28.25
C SER A 338 -8.15 7.24 -29.49
N ALA A 339 -7.00 6.59 -29.53
CA ALA A 339 -6.06 6.67 -30.66
C ALA A 339 -5.19 5.42 -30.81
N LEU A 340 -4.64 5.22 -32.01
CA LEU A 340 -3.57 4.25 -32.30
C LEU A 340 -2.22 4.97 -32.36
N PHE A 341 -1.21 4.46 -31.67
CA PHE A 341 0.16 4.99 -31.67
C PHE A 341 1.13 3.98 -32.31
N THR A 342 2.06 4.46 -33.12
CA THR A 342 3.13 3.65 -33.74
C THR A 342 4.37 4.49 -34.05
N ASN A 343 5.44 3.83 -34.48
CA ASN A 343 6.70 4.45 -34.92
C ASN A 343 7.24 5.50 -33.94
N VAL A 344 7.33 5.12 -32.66
CA VAL A 344 7.90 5.98 -31.63
C VAL A 344 9.42 6.02 -31.78
N SER A 345 9.99 7.21 -31.67
CA SER A 345 11.42 7.47 -31.66
C SER A 345 11.74 8.54 -30.64
N LEU A 346 12.75 8.30 -29.80
CA LEU A 346 13.29 9.26 -28.85
C LEU A 346 14.76 9.45 -29.14
N ALA A 347 15.18 10.70 -29.41
CA ALA A 347 16.57 11.07 -29.55
C ALA A 347 16.98 12.11 -28.49
N SER A 348 18.15 11.95 -27.89
CA SER A 348 18.72 12.91 -26.94
C SER A 348 20.19 13.13 -27.28
N SER A 349 20.64 14.38 -27.25
CA SER A 349 22.03 14.75 -27.58
C SER A 349 22.51 14.19 -28.92
N GLY A 350 21.63 14.16 -29.93
CA GLY A 350 21.93 13.63 -31.27
C GLY A 350 22.02 12.11 -31.38
N LYS A 351 21.72 11.36 -30.31
CA LYS A 351 21.71 9.89 -30.31
C LYS A 351 20.29 9.36 -30.18
N GLN A 352 19.93 8.34 -30.97
CA GLN A 352 18.69 7.60 -30.79
C GLN A 352 18.76 6.77 -29.51
N MET A 353 17.87 7.07 -28.57
CA MET A 353 17.80 6.47 -27.24
C MET A 353 16.77 5.33 -27.18
N TYR A 354 15.66 5.48 -27.91
CA TYR A 354 14.58 4.50 -27.98
C TYR A 354 13.91 4.52 -29.36
N SER A 355 13.45 3.36 -29.84
CA SER A 355 12.54 3.26 -30.97
C SER A 355 11.68 2.01 -30.88
N SER A 356 10.42 2.12 -31.25
CA SER A 356 9.48 0.99 -31.28
C SER A 356 8.36 1.23 -32.28
N SER A 357 7.95 0.17 -32.99
CA SER A 357 6.74 0.18 -33.82
C SER A 357 5.46 0.13 -32.98
N LEU A 358 5.54 -0.24 -31.70
CA LEU A 358 4.38 -0.52 -30.83
C LEU A 358 3.43 -1.60 -31.39
N THR A 359 3.90 -2.49 -32.26
CA THR A 359 3.11 -3.60 -32.83
C THR A 359 3.38 -4.95 -32.17
N ASN A 360 4.31 -5.01 -31.21
CA ASN A 360 4.64 -6.21 -30.44
C ASN A 360 4.33 -6.02 -28.95
N LYS A 361 3.76 -7.04 -28.30
CA LYS A 361 3.44 -7.01 -26.87
C LYS A 361 4.65 -6.76 -25.98
N SER A 362 5.88 -7.05 -26.44
CA SER A 362 7.09 -6.70 -25.70
C SER A 362 7.21 -5.20 -25.40
N ALA A 363 6.61 -4.34 -26.25
CA ALA A 363 6.60 -2.89 -26.06
C ALA A 363 5.86 -2.45 -24.78
N LEU A 364 4.94 -3.27 -24.25
CA LEU A 364 4.28 -2.98 -22.98
C LEU A 364 5.29 -2.86 -21.83
N GLN A 365 6.38 -3.62 -21.87
CA GLN A 365 7.39 -3.58 -20.82
C GLN A 365 8.14 -2.24 -20.79
N ASP A 366 8.31 -1.59 -21.95
CA ASP A 366 9.02 -0.31 -22.07
C ASP A 366 8.32 0.83 -21.30
N PHE A 367 7.01 0.67 -21.05
CA PHE A 367 6.14 1.63 -20.38
C PHE A 367 5.56 1.08 -19.05
N LEU A 368 5.97 -0.11 -18.63
CA LEU A 368 5.48 -0.80 -17.43
C LEU A 368 3.96 -1.12 -17.49
N LEU A 369 3.49 -1.55 -18.65
CA LEU A 369 2.07 -1.75 -18.99
C LEU A 369 1.66 -3.20 -19.20
N GLY A 370 2.59 -4.12 -18.94
CA GLY A 370 2.33 -5.55 -18.95
C GLY A 370 1.61 -6.01 -17.69
N THR A 371 1.50 -7.32 -17.56
CA THR A 371 1.02 -7.94 -16.33
C THR A 371 2.11 -7.99 -15.26
N ASN A 372 1.74 -8.23 -13.99
CA ASN A 372 2.69 -8.37 -12.90
C ASN A 372 3.28 -9.79 -12.87
N PRO A 373 4.63 -9.97 -12.94
CA PRO A 373 5.23 -11.30 -13.02
C PRO A 373 5.25 -12.06 -11.69
N LEU A 374 5.19 -11.35 -10.56
CA LEU A 374 5.20 -11.93 -9.22
C LEU A 374 3.90 -11.64 -8.47
N PRO A 375 3.48 -12.51 -7.53
CA PRO A 375 2.50 -12.12 -6.54
C PRO A 375 3.14 -11.09 -5.60
N VAL A 376 2.44 -10.01 -5.29
CA VAL A 376 3.00 -8.89 -4.52
C VAL A 376 1.97 -8.27 -3.61
N SER A 377 2.42 -7.80 -2.44
CA SER A 377 1.71 -6.82 -1.64
C SER A 377 1.98 -5.41 -2.15
N VAL A 378 0.94 -4.61 -2.31
CA VAL A 378 1.02 -3.18 -2.69
C VAL A 378 0.57 -2.26 -1.55
N ASP A 379 0.86 -0.98 -1.68
CA ASP A 379 0.49 0.10 -0.76
C ASP A 379 -1.04 0.25 -0.62
N GLY A 380 -1.76 0.50 -1.72
CA GLY A 380 -3.20 0.77 -1.75
C GLY A 380 -3.94 -0.04 -2.81
N SER A 381 -5.25 -0.28 -2.61
CA SER A 381 -6.08 -1.01 -3.59
C SER A 381 -6.73 -0.10 -4.64
N ARG A 382 -6.97 1.19 -4.30
CA ARG A 382 -7.57 2.20 -5.21
C ARG A 382 -6.56 2.89 -6.10
N ARG A 383 -5.56 3.59 -5.54
CA ARG A 383 -4.54 4.33 -6.30
C ARG A 383 -3.16 3.71 -6.10
N ASP A 384 -2.21 4.12 -6.94
CA ASP A 384 -0.83 3.64 -7.00
C ASP A 384 -0.74 2.17 -7.40
N ARG A 385 -1.06 1.24 -6.48
CA ARG A 385 -0.90 -0.22 -6.63
C ARG A 385 0.56 -0.60 -6.91
N ILE A 386 1.46 -0.03 -6.14
CA ILE A 386 2.91 -0.16 -6.28
C ILE A 386 3.46 -0.93 -5.07
N ALA A 387 4.52 -1.72 -5.27
CA ALA A 387 5.21 -2.31 -4.13
C ALA A 387 6.07 -1.22 -3.46
N TYR A 388 5.74 -0.84 -2.23
CA TYR A 388 6.53 0.07 -1.39
C TYR A 388 7.17 -0.67 -0.22
N ALA A 389 8.43 -0.38 0.05
CA ALA A 389 9.18 -1.07 1.11
C ALA A 389 8.76 -0.66 2.54
N GLY A 390 8.33 0.58 2.75
CA GLY A 390 7.80 1.04 4.04
C GLY A 390 6.51 0.30 4.42
N ASP A 391 5.57 0.24 3.48
CA ASP A 391 4.30 -0.48 3.59
C ASP A 391 4.51 -1.96 3.89
N LEU A 392 5.45 -2.59 3.19
CA LEU A 392 5.74 -4.02 3.32
C LEU A 392 6.15 -4.41 4.75
N ASP A 393 6.86 -3.54 5.48
CA ASP A 393 7.29 -3.80 6.86
C ASP A 393 6.10 -4.01 7.81
N ILE A 394 5.06 -3.18 7.67
CA ILE A 394 3.82 -3.31 8.46
C ILE A 394 2.93 -4.43 7.90
N ALA A 395 2.80 -4.49 6.57
CA ALA A 395 1.91 -5.42 5.90
C ALA A 395 2.31 -6.89 6.12
N ALA A 396 3.62 -7.18 6.14
CA ALA A 396 4.14 -8.54 6.27
C ALA A 396 3.61 -9.27 7.51
N SER A 397 3.75 -8.65 8.69
CA SER A 397 3.28 -9.26 9.94
C SER A 397 1.75 -9.40 9.97
N SER A 398 1.03 -8.48 9.33
CA SER A 398 -0.44 -8.51 9.26
C SER A 398 -0.93 -9.63 8.34
N ALA A 399 -0.26 -9.85 7.21
CA ALA A 399 -0.53 -10.96 6.30
C ALA A 399 -0.30 -12.31 6.98
N PHE A 400 0.82 -12.46 7.71
CA PHE A 400 1.12 -13.69 8.43
C PHE A 400 0.08 -14.02 9.51
N ALA A 401 -0.41 -12.99 10.22
CA ALA A 401 -1.41 -13.15 11.26
C ALA A 401 -2.83 -13.43 10.72
N SER A 402 -3.11 -13.14 9.45
CA SER A 402 -4.47 -13.16 8.88
C SER A 402 -4.59 -14.02 7.62
N THR A 403 -4.26 -13.49 6.44
CA THR A 403 -4.40 -14.13 5.13
C THR A 403 -3.47 -15.31 4.93
N GLY A 404 -2.37 -15.40 5.69
CA GLY A 404 -1.30 -16.37 5.46
C GLY A 404 -0.49 -16.08 4.20
N GLY A 405 -0.48 -14.83 3.73
CA GLY A 405 0.05 -14.38 2.42
C GLY A 405 1.57 -14.46 2.21
N LEU A 406 2.20 -15.58 2.57
CA LEU A 406 3.65 -15.79 2.43
C LEU A 406 4.17 -15.52 1.02
N GLU A 407 3.42 -15.92 -0.01
CA GLU A 407 3.83 -15.74 -1.41
C GLU A 407 3.89 -14.26 -1.83
N PHE A 408 2.95 -13.44 -1.36
CA PHE A 408 2.90 -12.01 -1.66
C PHE A 408 4.05 -11.28 -0.98
N ILE A 409 4.36 -11.63 0.27
CA ILE A 409 5.48 -11.03 0.99
C ILE A 409 6.82 -11.42 0.37
N ASN A 410 7.02 -12.72 0.08
CA ASN A 410 8.25 -13.18 -0.58
C ASN A 410 8.42 -12.58 -1.98
N GLY A 411 7.32 -12.47 -2.74
CA GLY A 411 7.33 -11.87 -4.07
C GLY A 411 7.64 -10.36 -4.02
N SER A 412 7.08 -9.61 -3.06
CA SER A 412 7.43 -8.20 -2.84
C SER A 412 8.89 -8.03 -2.42
N ILE A 413 9.41 -8.86 -1.51
CA ILE A 413 10.84 -8.84 -1.11
C ILE A 413 11.72 -9.15 -2.32
N THR A 414 11.35 -10.14 -3.13
CA THR A 414 12.09 -10.52 -4.33
C THR A 414 12.11 -9.40 -5.36
N LEU A 415 10.98 -8.75 -5.58
CA LEU A 415 10.88 -7.60 -6.48
C LEU A 415 11.74 -6.44 -5.96
N LEU A 416 11.42 -5.89 -4.79
CA LEU A 416 12.10 -4.73 -4.20
C LEU A 416 13.59 -4.97 -3.96
N GLY A 417 13.94 -6.13 -3.40
CA GLY A 417 15.32 -6.51 -3.09
C GLY A 417 16.20 -6.62 -4.33
N SER A 418 15.64 -6.91 -5.50
CA SER A 418 16.38 -6.92 -6.78
C SER A 418 16.78 -5.51 -7.26
N PHE A 419 16.22 -4.45 -6.67
CA PHE A 419 16.54 -3.05 -6.96
C PHE A 419 17.53 -2.46 -5.94
N GLN A 420 18.47 -3.28 -5.46
CA GLN A 420 19.57 -2.81 -4.61
C GLN A 420 20.62 -2.05 -5.43
N MET A 421 20.93 -0.83 -5.03
CA MET A 421 21.89 0.04 -5.71
C MET A 421 23.34 -0.27 -5.30
N PRO A 422 24.37 0.13 -6.09
CA PRO A 422 25.77 -0.08 -5.76
C PRO A 422 26.20 0.31 -4.33
N PRO A 423 25.76 1.46 -3.74
CA PRO A 423 26.15 1.81 -2.38
C PRO A 423 25.70 0.81 -1.32
N GLY A 424 24.54 0.16 -1.50
CA GLY A 424 24.01 -0.83 -0.55
C GLY A 424 22.53 -0.65 -0.20
N PHE A 425 21.98 0.55 -0.35
CA PHE A 425 20.56 0.81 -0.15
C PHE A 425 19.71 0.44 -1.38
N PHE A 426 18.39 0.52 -1.23
CA PHE A 426 17.41 0.06 -2.22
C PHE A 426 16.60 1.21 -2.80
N VAL A 427 16.02 0.98 -3.99
CA VAL A 427 14.91 1.79 -4.48
C VAL A 427 13.72 1.62 -3.52
N PRO A 428 13.01 2.69 -3.14
CA PRO A 428 12.00 2.60 -2.08
C PRO A 428 10.66 2.00 -2.56
N ASN A 429 10.42 2.02 -3.87
CA ASN A 429 9.23 1.47 -4.50
C ASN A 429 9.50 0.93 -5.91
N VAL A 430 8.71 -0.04 -6.34
CA VAL A 430 8.83 -0.66 -7.68
C VAL A 430 7.42 -0.91 -8.22
N LYS A 431 7.15 -0.46 -9.46
CA LYS A 431 5.90 -0.77 -10.16
C LYS A 431 5.81 -2.27 -10.42
N ILE A 432 4.68 -2.85 -10.10
CA ILE A 432 4.51 -4.32 -10.02
C ILE A 432 4.58 -5.05 -11.37
N GLN A 433 4.51 -4.32 -12.49
CA GLN A 433 4.72 -4.83 -13.85
C GLN A 433 6.20 -5.06 -14.18
N GLN A 434 7.11 -4.64 -13.30
CA GLN A 434 8.53 -4.90 -13.45
C GLN A 434 8.86 -6.33 -13.01
N ALA A 435 9.76 -6.98 -13.73
CA ALA A 435 10.37 -8.23 -13.29
C ALA A 435 11.54 -7.96 -12.34
N PRO A 436 11.87 -8.92 -11.44
CA PRO A 436 13.11 -8.85 -10.67
C PRO A 436 14.33 -8.67 -11.56
N ARG A 437 15.25 -7.80 -11.16
CA ARG A 437 16.46 -7.51 -11.93
C ARG A 437 17.60 -8.46 -11.60
N ALA A 438 18.37 -8.84 -12.62
CA ALA A 438 19.64 -9.56 -12.42
C ALA A 438 20.74 -8.63 -11.85
N SER A 439 20.69 -7.34 -12.20
CA SER A 439 21.54 -6.30 -11.66
C SER A 439 20.72 -5.07 -11.30
N GLY A 440 20.99 -4.51 -10.11
CA GLY A 440 20.29 -3.35 -9.62
C GLY A 440 20.62 -2.07 -10.42
N PRO A 441 19.81 -1.01 -10.24
CA PRO A 441 20.02 0.27 -10.91
C PRO A 441 21.40 0.86 -10.59
N GLN A 442 22.05 1.44 -11.59
CA GLN A 442 23.34 2.13 -11.42
C GLN A 442 23.13 3.57 -10.93
N ALA A 443 22.63 3.69 -9.70
CA ALA A 443 22.38 4.97 -9.04
C ALA A 443 23.05 4.99 -7.65
N ASN A 444 23.27 6.20 -7.13
CA ASN A 444 23.88 6.42 -5.81
C ASN A 444 23.03 7.33 -4.92
N ILE A 445 21.73 7.40 -5.20
CA ILE A 445 20.76 8.24 -4.51
C ILE A 445 19.41 7.52 -4.45
N THR A 446 18.72 7.62 -3.33
CA THR A 446 17.34 7.16 -3.13
C THR A 446 16.58 8.26 -2.42
N GLY A 447 15.29 8.46 -2.73
CA GLY A 447 14.50 9.57 -2.16
C GLY A 447 14.01 9.32 -0.73
N LEU A 448 13.83 8.05 -0.36
CA LEU A 448 13.21 7.61 0.90
C LEU A 448 14.14 6.61 1.59
N ILE A 449 15.22 7.07 2.20
CA ILE A 449 16.22 6.15 2.77
C ILE A 449 15.68 5.27 3.90
N GLY A 450 14.71 5.77 4.68
CA GLY A 450 14.03 5.00 5.72
C GLY A 450 13.44 3.69 5.18
N TYR A 451 12.94 3.70 3.94
CA TYR A 451 12.30 2.55 3.32
C TYR A 451 13.30 1.44 3.00
N SER A 452 14.59 1.74 2.84
CA SER A 452 15.63 0.71 2.74
C SER A 452 15.81 -0.05 4.07
N PHE A 453 15.64 0.63 5.20
CA PHE A 453 15.63 -0.02 6.51
C PHE A 453 14.33 -0.82 6.71
N SER A 454 13.18 -0.28 6.32
CA SER A 454 11.90 -1.01 6.33
C SER A 454 11.94 -2.29 5.49
N LEU A 455 12.60 -2.29 4.33
CA LEU A 455 12.76 -3.51 3.53
C LEU A 455 13.56 -4.60 4.25
N VAL A 456 14.65 -4.23 4.92
CA VAL A 456 15.42 -5.21 5.71
C VAL A 456 14.66 -5.64 6.97
N GLY A 457 13.79 -4.78 7.53
CA GLY A 457 12.82 -5.15 8.58
C GLY A 457 11.82 -6.21 8.09
N ALA A 458 11.21 -5.99 6.92
CA ALA A 458 10.30 -6.95 6.29
C ALA A 458 10.98 -8.30 5.99
N MET A 459 12.25 -8.28 5.54
CA MET A 459 13.06 -9.50 5.37
C MET A 459 13.26 -10.24 6.70
N ALA A 460 13.51 -9.50 7.80
CA ALA A 460 13.65 -10.10 9.11
C ALA A 460 12.33 -10.74 9.60
N HIS A 461 11.20 -10.05 9.41
CA HIS A 461 9.87 -10.58 9.71
C HIS A 461 9.54 -11.83 8.90
N TYR A 462 9.92 -11.88 7.61
CA TYR A 462 9.70 -13.06 6.78
C TYR A 462 10.49 -14.28 7.30
N TYR A 463 11.77 -14.10 7.63
CA TYR A 463 12.57 -15.19 8.19
C TYR A 463 12.09 -15.62 9.58
N GLU A 464 11.74 -14.66 10.46
CA GLU A 464 11.11 -14.95 11.76
C GLU A 464 9.86 -15.83 11.60
N GLN A 465 9.01 -15.52 10.62
CA GLN A 465 7.79 -16.28 10.36
C GLN A 465 8.03 -17.67 9.75
N THR A 466 9.01 -17.79 8.86
CA THR A 466 9.17 -18.99 8.00
C THR A 466 10.28 -19.94 8.44
N GLY A 467 11.36 -19.42 9.02
CA GLY A 467 12.59 -20.18 9.28
C GLY A 467 13.30 -20.63 7.99
N ASP A 468 12.98 -20.02 6.84
CA ASP A 468 13.52 -20.43 5.54
C ASP A 468 15.01 -20.06 5.41
N THR A 469 15.87 -21.07 5.53
CA THR A 469 17.32 -20.90 5.44
C THR A 469 17.80 -20.55 4.04
N GLU A 470 17.10 -20.97 2.98
CA GLU A 470 17.46 -20.59 1.60
C GLU A 470 17.16 -19.11 1.36
N PHE A 471 16.04 -18.62 1.91
CA PHE A 471 15.74 -17.19 1.94
C PHE A 471 16.82 -16.42 2.70
N LEU A 472 17.21 -16.91 3.89
CA LEU A 472 18.24 -16.26 4.70
C LEU A 472 19.58 -16.19 3.97
N ASP A 473 20.03 -17.29 3.37
CA ASP A 473 21.29 -17.35 2.59
C ASP A 473 21.27 -16.37 1.41
N ARG A 474 20.12 -16.22 0.75
CA ARG A 474 19.93 -15.30 -0.37
C ARG A 474 20.04 -13.84 0.04
N TRP A 475 19.37 -13.46 1.13
CA TRP A 475 19.16 -12.04 1.46
C TRP A 475 20.14 -11.48 2.49
N THR A 476 20.81 -12.32 3.28
CA THR A 476 21.83 -11.89 4.25
C THR A 476 22.92 -10.99 3.62
N PRO A 477 23.49 -11.32 2.44
CA PRO A 477 24.47 -10.44 1.80
C PRO A 477 23.90 -9.05 1.46
N SER A 478 22.66 -8.98 1.01
CA SER A 478 21.99 -7.72 0.68
C SER A 478 21.70 -6.88 1.92
N ALA A 479 21.22 -7.48 3.01
CA ALA A 479 21.00 -6.77 4.27
C ALA A 479 22.31 -6.25 4.87
N ILE A 480 23.37 -7.06 4.86
CA ILE A 480 24.71 -6.64 5.30
C ILE A 480 25.20 -5.42 4.51
N ARG A 481 25.05 -5.41 3.19
CA ARG A 481 25.45 -4.26 2.37
C ARG A 481 24.71 -2.97 2.74
N MET A 482 23.42 -3.04 3.07
CA MET A 482 22.67 -1.89 3.55
C MET A 482 23.18 -1.40 4.91
N LEU A 483 23.43 -2.31 5.84
CA LEU A 483 23.92 -1.98 7.19
C LEU A 483 25.37 -1.46 7.17
N ASP A 484 26.23 -2.02 6.32
CA ASP A 484 27.59 -1.53 6.09
C ASP A 484 27.59 -0.14 5.44
N TRP A 485 26.71 0.09 4.47
CA TRP A 485 26.51 1.43 3.92
C TRP A 485 26.08 2.42 4.99
N ALA A 486 25.07 2.09 5.81
CA ALA A 486 24.62 2.96 6.89
C ALA A 486 25.76 3.29 7.86
N HIS A 487 26.55 2.29 8.25
CA HIS A 487 27.73 2.52 9.08
C HIS A 487 28.77 3.42 8.39
N SER A 488 28.99 3.29 7.08
CA SER A 488 29.93 4.16 6.36
C SER A 488 29.55 5.65 6.38
N GLN A 489 28.29 5.97 6.70
CA GLN A 489 27.79 7.34 6.83
C GLN A 489 27.82 7.85 8.29
N THR A 490 28.32 7.07 9.26
CA THR A 490 28.41 7.53 10.64
C THR A 490 29.53 8.56 10.82
N LEU A 491 29.23 9.62 11.55
CA LEU A 491 30.19 10.67 11.90
C LEU A 491 31.12 10.23 13.02
N SER A 492 32.11 11.06 13.36
CA SER A 492 33.04 10.81 14.47
C SER A 492 32.36 10.75 15.84
N ASN A 493 31.15 11.32 15.97
CA ASN A 493 30.33 11.22 17.19
C ASN A 493 29.45 9.95 17.22
N GLY A 494 29.65 9.02 16.29
CA GLY A 494 28.96 7.72 16.26
C GLY A 494 27.56 7.73 15.61
N LEU A 495 27.02 8.90 15.26
CA LEU A 495 25.67 9.01 14.70
C LEU A 495 25.67 8.86 13.18
N PHE A 496 24.66 8.15 12.67
CA PHE A 496 24.33 8.08 11.26
C PHE A 496 23.88 9.46 10.75
N ASN A 497 24.45 9.89 9.64
CA ASN A 497 24.22 11.22 9.06
C ASN A 497 23.83 11.14 7.60
N ILE A 498 22.78 11.86 7.23
CA ILE A 498 22.33 12.00 5.85
C ILE A 498 22.72 13.40 5.36
N SER A 499 23.92 13.51 4.82
CA SER A 499 24.46 14.79 4.32
C SER A 499 23.71 15.32 3.10
N ASN A 500 23.05 14.45 2.33
CA ASN A 500 22.30 14.84 1.14
C ASN A 500 20.78 14.87 1.43
N PRO A 501 20.15 16.06 1.50
CA PRO A 501 18.73 16.20 1.85
C PRO A 501 17.76 15.55 0.86
N THR A 502 18.21 15.24 -0.36
CA THR A 502 17.41 14.51 -1.34
C THR A 502 17.14 13.06 -0.94
N MET A 503 17.93 12.50 -0.01
CA MET A 503 17.70 11.17 0.55
C MET A 503 16.76 11.16 1.76
N GLY A 504 16.46 12.35 2.27
CA GLY A 504 15.75 12.61 3.50
C GLY A 504 14.23 12.63 3.39
N GLY A 505 13.67 12.22 2.25
CA GLY A 505 12.23 12.04 2.13
C GLY A 505 11.76 10.85 2.97
N ASP A 506 10.46 10.83 3.25
CA ASP A 506 9.85 9.83 4.12
C ASP A 506 8.35 9.66 3.77
N TRP A 507 7.63 8.80 4.49
CA TRP A 507 6.20 8.47 4.24
C TRP A 507 5.29 9.71 4.18
N ASN A 508 5.66 10.77 4.90
CA ASN A 508 5.02 12.09 4.91
C ASN A 508 5.57 12.97 3.78
N TYR A 509 5.34 12.58 2.53
CA TYR A 509 5.86 13.27 1.33
C TYR A 509 5.42 14.74 1.18
N TYR A 510 4.40 15.16 1.93
CA TYR A 510 3.89 16.53 2.00
C TYR A 510 4.62 17.42 3.02
N ASP A 511 5.51 16.85 3.84
CA ASP A 511 6.33 17.57 4.81
C ASP A 511 7.75 17.86 4.27
N PRO A 512 8.51 18.78 4.90
CA PRO A 512 9.89 19.03 4.50
C PRO A 512 10.80 17.81 4.68
N SER A 513 11.75 17.62 3.77
CA SER A 513 12.75 16.55 3.89
C SER A 513 13.71 16.78 5.05
N LEU A 514 14.23 15.68 5.62
CA LEU A 514 15.12 15.71 6.77
C LEU A 514 16.55 15.34 6.38
N SER A 515 17.53 16.15 6.77
CA SER A 515 18.95 15.90 6.54
C SER A 515 19.78 16.14 7.80
N GLY A 516 21.05 15.77 7.75
CA GLY A 516 21.93 15.83 8.90
C GLY A 516 21.76 14.60 9.79
N VAL A 517 21.87 14.81 11.10
CA VAL A 517 21.59 13.79 12.10
C VAL A 517 20.11 13.83 12.47
N VAL A 518 19.38 12.81 12.00
CA VAL A 518 17.94 12.66 12.22
C VAL A 518 17.68 11.48 13.14
N SER A 519 16.91 11.68 14.21
CA SER A 519 16.69 10.66 15.23
C SER A 519 16.00 9.42 14.69
N LYS A 520 14.97 9.59 13.84
CA LYS A 520 14.30 8.46 13.18
C LYS A 520 15.29 7.57 12.43
N PHE A 521 16.15 8.14 11.60
CA PHE A 521 17.07 7.36 10.77
C PHE A 521 18.15 6.64 11.58
N ASN A 522 18.60 7.24 12.69
CA ASN A 522 19.50 6.57 13.62
C ASN A 522 18.80 5.41 14.35
N LEU A 523 17.55 5.62 14.77
CA LEU A 523 16.79 4.65 15.55
C LEU A 523 16.28 3.47 14.70
N ILE A 524 15.87 3.70 13.45
CA ILE A 524 15.53 2.60 12.54
C ILE A 524 16.78 1.80 12.12
N TYR A 525 17.96 2.44 12.06
CA TYR A 525 19.23 1.73 11.85
C TYR A 525 19.57 0.85 13.08
N ALA A 526 19.44 1.38 14.30
CA ALA A 526 19.61 0.60 15.52
C ALA A 526 18.62 -0.57 15.59
N TYR A 527 17.35 -0.33 15.25
CA TYR A 527 16.33 -1.37 15.19
C TYR A 527 16.66 -2.45 14.16
N SER A 528 17.12 -2.06 12.97
CA SER A 528 17.54 -2.99 11.92
C SER A 528 18.74 -3.84 12.36
N LEU A 529 19.75 -3.25 13.01
CA LEU A 529 20.87 -4.01 13.58
C LEU A 529 20.39 -5.02 14.61
N LYS A 530 19.54 -4.61 15.55
CA LYS A 530 18.97 -5.48 16.59
C LYS A 530 18.23 -6.67 15.98
N GLN A 531 17.38 -6.43 14.98
CA GLN A 531 16.63 -7.49 14.30
C GLN A 531 17.55 -8.46 13.54
N TRP A 532 18.61 -7.97 12.91
CA TRP A 532 19.47 -8.78 12.05
C TRP A 532 20.59 -9.53 12.77
N LEU A 533 20.94 -9.16 14.01
CA LEU A 533 21.95 -9.88 14.80
C LEU A 533 21.69 -11.40 14.91
N PRO A 534 20.51 -11.86 15.38
CA PRO A 534 20.23 -13.30 15.43
C PRO A 534 20.22 -13.94 14.04
N LEU A 535 19.67 -13.27 13.03
CA LEU A 535 19.60 -13.76 11.65
C LEU A 535 21.00 -13.96 11.04
N MET A 536 21.91 -13.02 11.28
CA MET A 536 23.30 -13.15 10.85
C MET A 536 23.99 -14.34 11.52
N ALA A 537 23.71 -14.59 12.80
CA ALA A 537 24.23 -15.77 13.49
C ALA A 537 23.70 -17.08 12.87
N ASP A 538 22.40 -17.13 12.58
CA ASP A 538 21.76 -18.28 11.90
C ASP A 538 22.33 -18.51 10.49
N ALA A 539 22.71 -17.43 9.79
CA ALA A 539 23.42 -17.46 8.51
C ALA A 539 24.93 -17.78 8.62
N GLY A 540 25.42 -18.14 9.81
CA GLY A 540 26.82 -18.46 10.06
C GLY A 540 27.78 -17.27 9.93
N ARG A 541 27.29 -16.03 10.10
CA ARG A 541 28.11 -14.80 10.04
C ARG A 541 28.59 -14.40 11.43
N ASN A 542 29.78 -13.79 11.49
CA ASN A 542 30.30 -13.22 12.74
C ASN A 542 29.54 -11.93 13.08
N THR A 543 28.84 -11.93 14.21
CA THR A 543 27.97 -10.84 14.65
C THR A 543 28.66 -9.81 15.54
N THR A 544 29.89 -10.07 16.01
CA THR A 544 30.60 -9.21 16.98
C THR A 544 30.72 -7.77 16.50
N LEU A 545 31.06 -7.57 15.21
CA LEU A 545 31.17 -6.23 14.61
C LEU A 545 29.83 -5.46 14.67
N TYR A 546 28.73 -6.13 14.31
CA TYR A 546 27.41 -5.51 14.26
C TYR A 546 26.84 -5.26 15.65
N ALA A 547 27.15 -6.13 16.62
CA ALA A 547 26.76 -5.95 18.01
C ALA A 547 27.49 -4.73 18.62
N GLN A 548 28.78 -4.56 18.32
CA GLN A 548 29.53 -3.36 18.72
C GLN A 548 29.00 -2.09 18.06
N ARG A 549 28.66 -2.14 16.76
CA ARG A 549 28.02 -1.01 16.06
C ARG A 549 26.68 -0.63 16.69
N LEU A 550 25.84 -1.61 17.04
CA LEU A 550 24.56 -1.37 17.70
C LEU A 550 24.78 -0.66 19.04
N GLN A 551 25.66 -1.21 19.90
CA GLN A 551 25.93 -0.63 21.21
C GLN A 551 26.45 0.82 21.09
N HIS A 552 27.47 1.06 20.26
CA HIS A 552 28.02 2.41 20.08
C HIS A 552 26.99 3.39 19.51
N LEU A 553 26.14 2.93 18.59
CA LEU A 553 25.07 3.77 18.04
C LEU A 553 24.02 4.10 19.11
N GLN A 554 23.60 3.14 19.92
CA GLN A 554 22.67 3.38 21.03
C GLN A 554 23.24 4.38 22.04
N ASP A 555 24.53 4.24 22.39
CA ASP A 555 25.22 5.15 23.29
C ASP A 555 25.28 6.58 22.70
N ALA A 556 25.66 6.71 21.43
CA ALA A 556 25.70 8.00 20.73
C ALA A 556 24.31 8.66 20.62
N ILE A 557 23.26 7.88 20.37
CA ILE A 557 21.88 8.39 20.32
C ILE A 557 21.48 8.95 21.70
N ASN A 558 21.76 8.23 22.78
CA ASN A 558 21.47 8.68 24.14
C ASN A 558 22.27 9.92 24.53
N GLU A 559 23.55 9.99 24.15
CA GLU A 559 24.41 11.13 24.47
C GLU A 559 24.00 12.40 23.71
N HIS A 560 23.64 12.27 22.44
CA HIS A 560 23.55 13.42 21.55
C HIS A 560 22.13 13.80 21.13
N LEU A 561 21.18 12.87 21.14
CA LEU A 561 19.82 13.08 20.60
C LEU A 561 18.74 13.16 21.68
N TRP A 562 19.06 12.81 22.93
CA TRP A 562 18.14 12.98 24.06
C TRP A 562 18.01 14.45 24.46
N SER A 563 16.77 14.88 24.72
CA SER A 563 16.48 16.19 25.30
C SER A 563 15.89 16.04 26.70
N ASN A 564 16.59 16.58 27.70
CA ASN A 564 16.07 16.66 29.07
C ASN A 564 14.87 17.60 29.19
N ASP A 565 14.75 18.60 28.33
CA ASP A 565 13.60 19.51 28.36
C ASP A 565 12.35 18.84 27.79
N LEU A 566 12.49 18.08 26.70
CA LEU A 566 11.38 17.34 26.10
C LEU A 566 11.05 16.06 26.86
N GLN A 567 12.02 15.46 27.55
CA GLN A 567 11.96 14.09 28.06
C GLN A 567 11.70 13.07 26.93
N ALA A 568 12.38 13.27 25.80
CA ALA A 568 12.30 12.47 24.58
C ALA A 568 13.52 12.72 23.68
N TYR A 569 13.69 11.90 22.65
CA TYR A 569 14.61 12.20 21.54
C TYR A 569 13.98 13.26 20.64
N TYR A 570 14.72 14.33 20.36
CA TYR A 570 14.26 15.38 19.46
C TYR A 570 14.26 14.92 18.00
N LEU A 571 13.62 15.67 17.10
CA LEU A 571 13.40 15.27 15.70
C LEU A 571 14.71 15.12 14.91
N SER A 572 15.54 16.16 14.93
CA SER A 572 16.86 16.17 14.30
C SER A 572 17.77 17.23 14.93
N ASP A 573 19.06 17.19 14.61
CA ASP A 573 20.04 18.20 15.04
C ASP A 573 19.65 19.65 14.68
N THR A 574 18.77 19.80 13.69
CA THR A 574 18.20 21.06 13.21
C THR A 574 16.93 21.45 13.99
N TYR A 575 16.11 20.48 14.38
CA TYR A 575 14.81 20.69 15.05
C TYR A 575 14.82 20.07 16.45
N LYS A 576 15.53 20.72 17.38
CA LYS A 576 15.77 20.21 18.74
C LYS A 576 14.63 20.44 19.73
N ASP A 577 13.69 21.32 19.38
CA ASP A 577 12.49 21.65 20.17
C ASP A 577 11.27 20.80 19.78
N SER A 578 11.42 19.96 18.75
CA SER A 578 10.38 19.12 18.19
C SER A 578 10.72 17.66 18.38
N LEU A 579 9.73 16.78 18.42
CA LEU A 579 9.90 15.33 18.48
C LEU A 579 9.04 14.62 17.43
N SER A 580 9.45 13.39 17.08
CA SER A 580 8.70 12.48 16.22
C SER A 580 8.16 11.29 17.02
N GLN A 581 6.91 10.92 16.74
CA GLN A 581 6.25 9.74 17.26
C GLN A 581 7.04 8.47 16.94
N GLU A 582 7.40 8.31 15.66
CA GLU A 582 8.05 7.11 15.15
C GLU A 582 9.48 6.97 15.67
N ALA A 583 10.26 8.07 15.71
CA ALA A 583 11.61 8.03 16.27
C ALA A 583 11.60 7.52 17.72
N ASN A 584 10.76 8.11 18.56
CA ASN A 584 10.68 7.75 19.97
C ASN A 584 10.09 6.35 20.20
N ALA A 585 9.15 5.90 19.36
CA ALA A 585 8.69 4.52 19.37
C ALA A 585 9.81 3.53 18.98
N LEU A 586 10.58 3.85 17.95
CA LEU A 586 11.71 3.04 17.51
C LEU A 586 12.79 2.94 18.61
N ALA A 587 13.02 3.99 19.41
CA ALA A 587 13.93 3.91 20.56
C ALA A 587 13.55 2.81 21.55
N ILE A 588 12.26 2.66 21.83
CA ILE A 588 11.76 1.58 22.70
C ILE A 588 11.97 0.22 22.03
N LEU A 589 11.67 0.12 20.73
CA LEU A 589 11.79 -1.14 19.98
C LEU A 589 13.24 -1.59 19.77
N SER A 590 14.18 -0.65 19.68
CA SER A 590 15.61 -0.89 19.55
C SER A 590 16.34 -1.03 20.88
N ASP A 591 15.64 -1.02 22.02
CA ASP A 591 16.20 -0.99 23.39
C ASP A 591 17.18 0.16 23.65
N THR A 592 17.09 1.25 22.89
CA THR A 592 17.96 2.42 23.08
C THR A 592 17.61 3.17 24.38
N THR A 593 16.42 2.96 24.94
CA THR A 593 15.89 3.72 26.07
C THR A 593 16.37 3.28 27.46
N SER A 594 17.40 2.43 27.54
CA SER A 594 17.85 1.83 28.81
C SER A 594 18.25 2.87 29.87
N SER A 595 18.71 4.06 29.47
CA SER A 595 19.07 5.17 30.37
C SER A 595 17.91 6.08 30.79
N HIS A 596 16.77 6.07 30.09
CA HIS A 596 15.68 7.06 30.26
C HIS A 596 14.31 6.44 30.57
N GLY A 597 14.12 5.16 30.24
CA GLY A 597 12.89 4.40 30.49
C GLY A 597 11.82 4.61 29.42
N ALA A 598 11.19 3.50 28.98
CA ALA A 598 10.11 3.53 28.00
C ALA A 598 8.87 4.30 28.50
N SER A 599 8.55 4.21 29.80
CA SER A 599 7.42 4.91 30.41
C SER A 599 7.54 6.44 30.30
N THR A 600 8.75 6.98 30.48
CA THR A 600 9.03 8.41 30.30
C THR A 600 8.66 8.84 28.89
N ILE A 601 9.17 8.13 27.88
CA ILE A 601 8.92 8.43 26.47
C ILE A 601 7.43 8.30 26.13
N LEU A 602 6.77 7.20 26.50
CA LEU A 602 5.34 7.01 26.21
C LEU A 602 4.48 8.10 26.87
N SER A 603 4.82 8.52 28.10
CA SER A 603 4.14 9.64 28.77
C SER A 603 4.36 10.98 28.06
N THR A 604 5.56 11.22 27.53
CA THR A 604 5.87 12.40 26.72
C THR A 604 5.10 12.38 25.41
N LEU A 605 5.05 11.25 24.69
CA LEU A 605 4.27 11.13 23.46
C LEU A 605 2.78 11.38 23.71
N ALA A 606 2.24 10.84 24.80
CA ALA A 606 0.86 11.11 25.19
C ALA A 606 0.61 12.60 25.47
N ARG A 607 1.55 13.26 26.16
CA ARG A 607 1.45 14.69 26.52
C ARG A 607 1.58 15.63 25.33
N GLU A 608 2.46 15.32 24.38
CA GLU A 608 2.85 16.22 23.29
C GLU A 608 2.12 15.97 21.98
N LEU A 609 1.63 14.73 21.75
CA LEU A 609 1.12 14.31 20.44
C LEU A 609 -0.36 13.94 20.42
N TYR A 610 -0.95 13.59 21.57
CA TYR A 610 -2.33 13.13 21.57
C TYR A 610 -3.30 14.26 21.22
N VAL A 611 -4.24 13.90 20.37
CA VAL A 611 -5.39 14.68 19.95
C VAL A 611 -6.64 13.82 20.13
N PRO A 612 -7.87 14.39 20.16
CA PRO A 612 -9.07 13.60 20.43
C PRO A 612 -9.25 12.37 19.52
N SER A 613 -8.79 12.47 18.26
CA SER A 613 -8.92 11.43 17.24
C SER A 613 -7.64 10.62 17.00
N GLY A 614 -6.66 10.64 17.91
CA GLY A 614 -5.44 9.84 17.80
C GLY A 614 -4.18 10.56 18.27
N ALA A 615 -3.09 10.40 17.52
CA ALA A 615 -1.80 11.01 17.86
C ALA A 615 -1.13 11.60 16.61
N LEU A 616 -0.58 12.81 16.75
CA LEU A 616 0.20 13.44 15.70
C LEU A 616 1.58 12.76 15.57
N PRO A 617 2.13 12.61 14.36
CA PRO A 617 3.44 12.04 14.10
C PRO A 617 4.58 12.98 14.53
N PHE A 618 4.30 14.28 14.66
CA PHE A 618 5.24 15.31 15.06
C PHE A 618 4.59 16.27 16.07
N SER A 619 5.37 16.75 17.03
CA SER A 619 4.91 17.67 18.08
C SER A 619 4.51 19.04 17.52
N ASN A 620 3.67 19.77 18.25
CA ASN A 620 3.12 21.05 17.80
C ASN A 620 4.18 22.10 17.38
N ALA A 621 5.39 22.06 17.96
CA ALA A 621 6.49 22.95 17.57
C ALA A 621 6.91 22.79 16.10
N SER A 622 6.79 21.59 15.51
CA SER A 622 7.20 21.35 14.11
C SER A 622 6.29 22.04 13.10
N ALA A 623 5.05 22.40 13.48
CA ALA A 623 4.13 23.11 12.60
C ALA A 623 4.66 24.48 12.18
N ALA A 624 5.44 25.15 13.05
CA ALA A 624 6.11 26.41 12.72
C ALA A 624 7.18 26.24 11.63
N HIS A 625 7.63 25.01 11.39
CA HIS A 625 8.62 24.64 10.39
C HIS A 625 8.03 23.98 9.14
N GLY A 626 6.69 23.96 9.01
CA GLY A 626 6.00 23.48 7.81
C GLY A 626 5.53 22.03 7.88
N TRP A 627 5.62 21.36 9.02
CA TRP A 627 5.04 20.02 9.19
C TRP A 627 3.51 20.07 9.29
N ALA A 628 2.86 19.19 8.55
CA ALA A 628 1.42 19.07 8.55
C ALA A 628 0.91 18.46 9.86
N ARG A 629 -0.26 18.94 10.31
CA ARG A 629 -0.95 18.42 11.49
C ARG A 629 -1.95 17.34 11.10
N LYS A 630 -1.43 16.20 10.63
CA LYS A 630 -2.19 15.02 10.20
C LYS A 630 -1.81 13.81 11.05
N ILE A 631 -2.74 12.89 11.27
CA ILE A 631 -2.51 11.64 12.00
C ILE A 631 -2.08 10.58 11.00
N SER A 632 -1.02 9.85 11.33
CA SER A 632 -0.47 8.78 10.50
C SER A 632 -0.63 7.44 11.21
N PRO A 633 -1.46 6.52 10.67
CA PRO A 633 -1.52 5.15 11.17
C PRO A 633 -0.20 4.39 10.97
N TYR A 634 0.63 4.78 9.99
CA TYR A 634 1.98 4.21 9.82
C TYR A 634 2.87 4.52 11.03
N ALA A 635 3.00 5.80 11.40
CA ALA A 635 3.77 6.20 12.59
C ALA A 635 3.14 5.67 13.89
N SER A 636 1.80 5.67 13.97
CA SER A 636 1.06 5.12 15.11
C SER A 636 1.22 3.60 15.22
N GLY A 637 1.47 2.89 14.12
CA GLY A 637 1.76 1.46 14.11
C GLY A 637 3.04 1.11 14.88
N TYR A 638 4.13 1.85 14.67
CA TYR A 638 5.35 1.69 15.48
C TYR A 638 5.11 2.07 16.94
N HIS A 639 4.32 3.12 17.20
CA HIS A 639 3.97 3.52 18.56
C HIS A 639 3.14 2.44 19.28
N LEU A 640 2.18 1.80 18.60
CA LEU A 640 1.41 0.68 19.14
C LEU A 640 2.33 -0.50 19.46
N LYS A 641 3.21 -0.88 18.53
CA LYS A 641 4.19 -1.94 18.75
C LYS A 641 5.11 -1.63 19.94
N ALA A 642 5.54 -0.37 20.08
CA ALA A 642 6.34 0.08 21.22
C ALA A 642 5.59 0.00 22.56
N ALA A 643 4.29 0.34 22.57
CA ALA A 643 3.44 0.22 23.76
C ALA A 643 3.31 -1.25 24.20
N PHE A 644 3.08 -2.16 23.26
CA PHE A 644 3.06 -3.60 23.54
C PHE A 644 4.42 -4.12 24.00
N HIS A 645 5.51 -3.68 23.38
CA HIS A 645 6.88 -4.03 23.79
C HIS A 645 7.18 -3.58 25.22
N ALA A 646 6.70 -2.39 25.62
CA ALA A 646 6.84 -1.85 26.97
C ALA A 646 5.79 -2.38 27.98
N ASN A 647 4.87 -3.26 27.55
CA ASN A 647 3.73 -3.74 28.34
C ASN A 647 2.85 -2.58 28.90
N ASP A 648 2.71 -1.49 28.14
CA ASP A 648 1.86 -0.34 28.46
C ASP A 648 0.46 -0.50 27.85
N SER A 649 -0.45 -1.07 28.63
CA SER A 649 -1.83 -1.29 28.22
C SER A 649 -2.62 0.00 27.99
N ASN A 650 -2.29 1.10 28.67
CA ASN A 650 -3.05 2.35 28.54
C ASN A 650 -2.77 3.00 27.20
N THR A 651 -1.49 3.10 26.83
CA THR A 651 -1.07 3.62 25.53
C THR A 651 -1.61 2.75 24.40
N ALA A 652 -1.48 1.42 24.50
CA ALA A 652 -1.99 0.50 23.47
C ALA A 652 -3.50 0.66 23.24
N ARG A 653 -4.30 0.68 24.32
CA ARG A 653 -5.75 0.89 24.23
C ARG A 653 -6.10 2.26 23.65
N HIS A 654 -5.44 3.32 24.10
CA HIS A 654 -5.70 4.66 23.59
C HIS A 654 -5.54 4.70 22.06
N LEU A 655 -4.39 4.23 21.55
CA LEU A 655 -4.13 4.24 20.11
C LEU A 655 -5.12 3.36 19.34
N LEU A 656 -5.38 2.12 19.82
CA LEU A 656 -6.36 1.21 19.22
C LEU A 656 -7.74 1.86 19.07
N HIS A 657 -8.25 2.47 20.14
CA HIS A 657 -9.60 3.05 20.14
C HIS A 657 -9.71 4.40 19.43
N THR A 658 -8.65 5.20 19.38
CA THR A 658 -8.71 6.57 18.84
C THR A 658 -8.29 6.66 17.37
N VAL A 659 -7.28 5.87 16.95
CA VAL A 659 -6.81 5.85 15.56
C VAL A 659 -7.64 4.86 14.74
N TRP A 660 -7.58 3.57 15.07
CA TRP A 660 -8.19 2.53 14.24
C TRP A 660 -9.67 2.25 14.54
N GLY A 661 -10.10 2.50 15.78
CA GLY A 661 -11.50 2.33 16.18
C GLY A 661 -12.49 3.01 15.23
N PRO A 662 -12.37 4.32 14.97
CA PRO A 662 -13.25 5.05 14.05
C PRO A 662 -13.20 4.54 12.60
N MET A 663 -12.03 4.10 12.12
CA MET A 663 -11.85 3.59 10.75
C MET A 663 -12.59 2.25 10.55
N SER A 664 -12.65 1.44 11.61
CA SER A 664 -13.25 0.11 11.61
C SER A 664 -14.76 0.08 11.91
N ASP A 665 -15.37 1.22 12.25
CA ASP A 665 -16.77 1.30 12.66
C ASP A 665 -17.71 1.41 11.45
N PRO A 666 -18.56 0.41 11.16
CA PRO A 666 -19.46 0.41 10.01
C PRO A 666 -20.53 1.51 10.05
N ASN A 667 -20.74 2.17 11.19
CA ASN A 667 -21.69 3.27 11.33
C ASN A 667 -21.11 4.64 10.97
N ARG A 668 -19.81 4.74 10.69
CA ARG A 668 -19.14 6.00 10.32
C ARG A 668 -19.33 6.29 8.83
N ALA A 669 -19.47 7.57 8.50
CA ALA A 669 -19.75 8.03 7.14
C ALA A 669 -18.67 7.63 6.11
N ASN A 670 -17.40 7.60 6.52
CA ASN A 670 -16.26 7.26 5.67
C ASN A 670 -15.83 5.79 5.79
N TYR A 671 -16.62 4.93 6.44
CA TYR A 671 -16.30 3.51 6.55
C TYR A 671 -16.11 2.90 5.16
N THR A 672 -15.04 2.16 4.96
CA THR A 672 -14.77 1.40 3.73
C THR A 672 -14.59 -0.09 4.00
N GLY A 673 -14.52 -0.52 5.26
CA GLY A 673 -14.13 -1.88 5.60
C GLY A 673 -12.64 -2.18 5.34
N CYS A 674 -11.83 -1.14 5.09
CA CYS A 674 -10.38 -1.18 5.12
C CYS A 674 -9.81 -0.09 6.04
N MET A 675 -8.50 -0.15 6.30
CA MET A 675 -7.72 0.88 6.96
C MET A 675 -7.21 1.92 5.95
N TRP A 676 -7.10 3.17 6.39
CA TRP A 676 -6.89 4.37 5.58
C TRP A 676 -5.48 4.89 5.70
N GLU A 677 -4.99 5.51 4.64
CA GLU A 677 -3.64 6.01 4.49
C GLU A 677 -3.26 7.06 5.55
N THR A 678 -4.11 8.07 5.75
CA THR A 678 -3.81 9.24 6.59
C THR A 678 -5.12 9.86 7.06
N LEU A 679 -5.12 10.44 8.26
CA LEU A 679 -6.28 11.12 8.81
C LEU A 679 -5.96 12.59 9.09
N ASP A 680 -6.95 13.46 8.96
CA ASP A 680 -6.90 14.80 9.55
C ASP A 680 -7.06 14.73 11.08
N ILE A 681 -6.77 15.84 11.76
CA ILE A 681 -6.80 15.92 13.23
C ILE A 681 -8.16 15.56 13.86
N ASP A 682 -9.24 15.69 13.08
CA ASP A 682 -10.60 15.33 13.49
C ASP A 682 -10.94 13.86 13.24
N GLY A 683 -10.05 13.09 12.62
CA GLY A 683 -10.24 11.67 12.30
C GLY A 683 -10.94 11.39 10.97
N THR A 684 -11.11 12.41 10.12
CA THR A 684 -11.57 12.23 8.73
C THR A 684 -10.39 11.91 7.78
N PRO A 685 -10.62 11.41 6.55
CA PRO A 685 -9.56 11.19 5.56
C PRO A 685 -8.69 12.43 5.32
N GLY A 686 -7.37 12.27 5.45
CA GLY A 686 -6.44 13.40 5.64
C GLY A 686 -5.79 13.98 4.39
N LEU A 687 -5.98 13.43 3.19
CA LEU A 687 -5.38 13.94 1.94
C LEU A 687 -6.44 14.37 0.93
N GLY A 688 -7.65 14.69 1.40
CA GLY A 688 -8.78 15.01 0.53
C GLY A 688 -9.16 13.83 -0.37
N ASP A 689 -9.45 14.12 -1.63
CA ASP A 689 -9.79 13.14 -2.66
C ASP A 689 -8.69 12.10 -2.91
N SER A 690 -7.43 12.52 -2.74
CA SER A 690 -6.27 11.65 -2.91
C SER A 690 -6.06 10.65 -1.77
N THR A 691 -6.75 10.76 -0.63
CA THR A 691 -6.59 9.78 0.47
C THR A 691 -6.98 8.38 0.02
N SER A 692 -6.07 7.40 0.13
CA SER A 692 -6.43 6.00 -0.06
C SER A 692 -7.15 5.47 1.20
N LEU A 693 -8.35 4.90 1.03
CA LEU A 693 -9.14 4.35 2.14
C LEU A 693 -9.02 2.83 2.26
N CYS A 694 -8.06 2.24 1.56
CA CYS A 694 -7.63 0.87 1.74
C CYS A 694 -6.10 0.77 1.53
N HIS A 695 -5.34 0.98 2.60
CA HIS A 695 -3.88 1.13 2.60
C HIS A 695 -3.17 0.19 3.60
N ALA A 696 -2.28 -0.65 3.10
CA ALA A 696 -1.67 -1.76 3.83
C ALA A 696 -0.83 -1.31 5.03
N TRP A 697 -0.17 -0.15 4.94
CA TRP A 697 0.67 0.37 6.02
C TRP A 697 -0.06 0.71 7.33
N SER A 698 -1.40 0.60 7.34
CA SER A 698 -2.27 0.89 8.49
C SER A 698 -2.80 -0.38 9.15
N SER A 699 -2.41 -1.56 8.66
CA SER A 699 -2.95 -2.85 9.12
C SER A 699 -2.29 -3.41 10.40
N GLY A 700 -1.25 -2.74 10.91
CA GLY A 700 -0.41 -3.18 12.05
C GLY A 700 -1.14 -3.81 13.24
N PRO A 701 -2.27 -3.24 13.72
CA PRO A 701 -3.04 -3.84 14.82
C PRO A 701 -3.45 -5.30 14.61
N THR A 702 -3.64 -5.73 13.37
CA THR A 702 -3.98 -7.13 13.04
C THR A 702 -2.89 -8.08 13.56
N ALA A 703 -1.63 -7.73 13.33
CA ALA A 703 -0.50 -8.51 13.82
C ALA A 703 -0.35 -8.37 15.34
N ASP A 704 -0.43 -7.14 15.86
CA ASP A 704 -0.14 -6.86 17.26
C ASP A 704 -1.20 -7.46 18.21
N LEU A 705 -2.49 -7.43 17.84
CA LEU A 705 -3.54 -8.10 18.62
C LEU A 705 -3.33 -9.63 18.65
N SER A 706 -2.93 -10.23 17.53
CA SER A 706 -2.62 -11.66 17.48
C SER A 706 -1.35 -12.01 18.28
N ARG A 707 -0.31 -11.19 18.22
CA ARG A 707 0.97 -11.45 18.89
C ARG A 707 0.94 -11.15 20.39
N TYR A 708 0.30 -10.06 20.79
CA TYR A 708 0.36 -9.58 22.18
C TYR A 708 -0.92 -9.85 22.96
N VAL A 709 -2.11 -9.72 22.36
CA VAL A 709 -3.38 -9.95 23.07
C VAL A 709 -3.74 -11.42 23.13
N LEU A 710 -3.66 -12.17 22.02
CA LEU A 710 -3.70 -13.65 22.11
C LEU A 710 -2.44 -14.19 22.76
N GLY A 711 -1.31 -13.51 22.54
CA GLY A 711 -0.02 -13.82 23.14
C GLY A 711 0.88 -14.73 22.30
N ILE A 712 0.49 -15.09 21.08
CA ILE A 712 1.22 -16.09 20.26
C ILE A 712 2.44 -15.43 19.59
N GLN A 713 3.65 -15.83 19.97
CA GLN A 713 4.89 -15.23 19.48
C GLN A 713 5.93 -16.30 19.14
N PRO A 714 6.75 -16.07 18.10
CA PRO A 714 7.93 -16.90 17.85
C PRO A 714 8.99 -16.61 18.93
N VAL A 715 9.70 -17.66 19.36
CA VAL A 715 10.92 -17.58 20.18
C VAL A 715 12.14 -17.80 19.29
N SER A 716 12.02 -18.70 18.32
CA SER A 716 12.99 -18.90 17.26
C SER A 716 12.33 -18.85 15.88
N PRO A 717 13.09 -18.60 14.80
CA PRO A 717 12.57 -18.51 13.44
C PRO A 717 11.73 -19.72 13.02
N GLY A 718 10.68 -19.47 12.26
CA GLY A 718 9.76 -20.50 11.76
C GLY A 718 8.87 -21.13 12.83
N PHE A 719 8.73 -20.48 14.00
CA PHE A 719 8.04 -21.04 15.17
C PHE A 719 8.60 -22.42 15.59
N GLY A 720 9.91 -22.64 15.38
CA GLY A 720 10.60 -23.84 15.86
C GLY A 720 10.48 -23.96 17.38
N GLU A 721 10.59 -22.82 18.06
CA GLU A 721 10.16 -22.59 19.44
C GLU A 721 9.19 -21.40 19.46
N TRP A 722 8.15 -21.50 20.28
CA TRP A 722 7.11 -20.48 20.37
C TRP A 722 6.68 -20.24 21.81
N LYS A 723 6.02 -19.12 22.07
CA LYS A 723 5.40 -18.85 23.37
C LYS A 723 3.99 -18.31 23.22
N VAL A 724 3.19 -18.52 24.27
CA VAL A 724 1.89 -17.86 24.46
C VAL A 724 1.98 -17.02 25.73
N GLN A 725 2.01 -15.70 25.59
CA GLN A 725 2.11 -14.75 26.70
C GLN A 725 1.11 -13.59 26.51
N PRO A 726 -0.12 -13.72 27.02
CA PRO A 726 -1.16 -12.71 26.80
C PRO A 726 -0.92 -11.42 27.58
N GLN A 727 -1.10 -10.28 26.89
CA GLN A 727 -1.31 -8.96 27.49
C GLN A 727 -2.82 -8.65 27.43
N THR A 728 -3.49 -8.64 28.59
CA THR A 728 -4.96 -8.69 28.64
C THR A 728 -5.65 -7.39 28.22
N LEU A 729 -4.96 -6.24 28.32
CA LEU A 729 -5.54 -4.91 28.10
C LEU A 729 -6.83 -4.65 28.92
N GLY A 730 -7.06 -5.38 30.01
CA GLY A 730 -8.30 -5.31 30.78
C GLY A 730 -9.52 -5.99 30.13
N LEU A 731 -9.33 -6.79 29.07
CA LEU A 731 -10.38 -7.59 28.45
C LEU A 731 -10.78 -8.76 29.36
N ASP A 732 -12.01 -9.27 29.17
CA ASP A 732 -12.51 -10.46 29.87
C ASP A 732 -12.02 -11.75 29.21
N TRP A 733 -11.87 -11.75 27.89
CA TRP A 733 -11.40 -12.90 27.14
C TRP A 733 -10.85 -12.49 25.77
N ALA A 734 -9.96 -13.31 25.22
CA ALA A 734 -9.58 -13.31 23.82
C ALA A 734 -9.36 -14.73 23.31
N LYS A 735 -9.71 -14.98 22.05
CA LYS A 735 -9.53 -16.27 21.37
C LYS A 735 -9.16 -16.07 19.90
N GLY A 736 -8.36 -16.98 19.36
CA GLY A 736 -7.97 -16.89 17.96
C GLY A 736 -6.99 -17.98 17.54
N GLU A 737 -6.57 -17.90 16.28
CA GLU A 737 -5.63 -18.82 15.64
C GLU A 737 -4.57 -18.01 14.90
N TYR A 738 -3.31 -18.40 15.02
CA TYR A 738 -2.18 -17.82 14.28
C TYR A 738 -1.57 -18.88 13.35
N PRO A 739 -1.46 -18.60 12.04
CA PRO A 739 -0.80 -19.49 11.08
C PRO A 739 0.71 -19.61 11.33
N VAL A 740 1.22 -20.84 11.38
CA VAL A 740 2.65 -21.15 11.52
C VAL A 740 3.07 -22.20 10.49
N PRO A 741 4.36 -22.35 10.15
CA PRO A 741 4.80 -23.31 9.12
C PRO A 741 4.33 -24.75 9.37
N GLN A 742 4.19 -25.15 10.64
CA GLN A 742 3.80 -26.50 11.07
C GLN A 742 2.26 -26.67 11.18
N GLY A 743 1.46 -25.63 10.92
CA GLY A 743 0.01 -25.66 11.04
C GLY A 743 -0.54 -24.36 11.64
N LYS A 744 -1.19 -24.45 12.81
CA LYS A 744 -1.72 -23.27 13.51
C LYS A 744 -1.54 -23.41 15.01
N ILE A 745 -1.22 -22.31 15.68
CA ILE A 745 -1.31 -22.20 17.14
C ILE A 745 -2.64 -21.53 17.46
N LYS A 746 -3.40 -22.13 18.37
CA LYS A 746 -4.68 -21.60 18.87
C LYS A 746 -4.52 -21.21 20.32
N ALA A 747 -5.03 -20.05 20.68
CA ALA A 747 -5.05 -19.60 22.07
C ALA A 747 -6.44 -19.08 22.42
N HIS A 748 -6.92 -19.43 23.60
CA HIS A 748 -8.12 -18.87 24.20
C HIS A 748 -7.86 -18.69 25.69
N TRP A 749 -7.97 -17.46 26.17
CA TRP A 749 -7.94 -17.16 27.59
C TRP A 749 -9.20 -16.37 27.98
N ARG A 750 -9.68 -16.58 29.21
CA ARG A 750 -10.84 -15.88 29.76
C ARG A 750 -10.77 -15.79 31.28
N PHE A 751 -11.33 -14.73 31.84
CA PHE A 751 -11.71 -14.66 33.25
C PHE A 751 -13.18 -15.10 33.38
N ASP A 752 -13.49 -15.93 34.38
CA ASP A 752 -14.88 -16.29 34.68
C ASP A 752 -15.58 -15.23 35.55
N GLY A 753 -16.85 -15.48 35.92
CA GLY A 753 -17.62 -14.57 36.77
C GLY A 753 -17.06 -14.38 38.19
N SER A 754 -16.06 -15.17 38.57
CA SER A 754 -15.32 -15.06 39.83
C SER A 754 -13.91 -14.49 39.62
N ASP A 755 -13.61 -13.91 38.45
CA ASP A 755 -12.31 -13.36 38.06
C ASP A 755 -11.15 -14.38 38.05
N LEU A 756 -11.46 -15.68 37.95
CA LEU A 756 -10.45 -16.74 37.85
C LEU A 756 -10.07 -16.97 36.39
N LEU A 757 -8.77 -17.14 36.12
CA LEU A 757 -8.23 -17.34 34.77
C LEU A 757 -8.43 -18.77 34.28
N HIS A 758 -8.90 -18.90 33.04
CA HIS A 758 -8.94 -20.13 32.26
C HIS A 758 -8.17 -19.94 30.96
N MET A 759 -7.32 -20.89 30.56
CA MET A 759 -6.62 -20.88 29.28
C MET A 759 -6.72 -22.23 28.57
N ASP A 760 -6.79 -22.20 27.24
CA ASP A 760 -6.71 -23.33 26.33
C ASP A 760 -5.77 -22.96 25.18
N VAL A 761 -4.69 -23.71 25.02
CA VAL A 761 -3.70 -23.53 23.97
C VAL A 761 -3.57 -24.84 23.20
N THR A 762 -3.70 -24.78 21.87
CA THR A 762 -3.48 -25.93 20.99
C THR A 762 -2.40 -25.59 20.00
N ALA A 763 -1.41 -26.46 19.83
CA ALA A 763 -0.30 -26.26 18.90
C ALA A 763 0.00 -27.54 18.11
N PRO A 764 0.65 -27.45 16.93
CA PRO A 764 1.00 -28.61 16.14
C PRO A 764 1.89 -29.58 16.93
N GLU A 765 1.62 -30.88 16.81
CA GLU A 765 2.41 -31.95 17.43
C GLU A 765 3.89 -31.84 17.03
N GLY A 766 4.79 -32.08 17.98
CA GLY A 766 6.24 -32.05 17.75
C GLY A 766 6.87 -30.65 17.69
N THR A 767 6.12 -29.59 17.98
CA THR A 767 6.66 -28.24 18.22
C THR A 767 6.96 -28.03 19.71
N ASN A 768 7.88 -27.13 20.05
CA ASN A 768 8.20 -26.79 21.44
C ASN A 768 7.64 -25.40 21.77
N GLY A 769 6.98 -25.26 22.91
CA GLY A 769 6.60 -23.93 23.35
C GLY A 769 6.33 -23.78 24.84
N THR A 770 6.22 -22.52 25.23
CA THR A 770 6.04 -22.11 26.63
C THR A 770 4.78 -21.27 26.77
N VAL A 771 3.91 -21.63 27.71
CA VAL A 771 2.70 -20.87 28.04
C VAL A 771 2.94 -20.09 29.32
N HIS A 772 2.81 -18.77 29.24
CA HIS A 772 2.90 -17.85 30.36
C HIS A 772 1.51 -17.39 30.79
N LEU A 773 1.33 -17.23 32.10
CA LEU A 773 0.17 -16.54 32.62
C LEU A 773 0.25 -15.04 32.31
N PRO A 774 -0.89 -14.34 32.12
CA PRO A 774 -0.88 -12.89 31.95
C PRO A 774 -0.24 -12.17 33.14
N SER A 775 0.51 -11.10 32.85
CA SER A 775 1.24 -10.32 33.86
C SER A 775 0.35 -9.70 34.94
N SER A 776 -0.94 -9.49 34.65
CA SER A 776 -1.94 -8.94 35.57
C SER A 776 -3.11 -9.90 35.74
N LEU A 777 -2.99 -10.86 36.65
CA LEU A 777 -4.13 -11.68 37.11
C LEU A 777 -5.09 -10.81 37.93
N ARG A 778 -6.41 -11.00 37.73
CA ARG A 778 -7.44 -10.30 38.52
C ARG A 778 -7.52 -10.80 39.96
N LYS A 779 -7.16 -12.08 40.18
CA LYS A 779 -7.00 -12.70 41.49
C LYS A 779 -5.62 -13.33 41.63
N ALA A 780 -5.05 -13.23 42.83
CA ALA A 780 -3.79 -13.88 43.15
C ALA A 780 -3.84 -15.40 42.89
N LEU A 781 -2.77 -15.96 42.34
CA LEU A 781 -2.67 -17.38 42.06
C LEU A 781 -2.42 -18.15 43.37
N SER A 782 -3.45 -18.82 43.91
CA SER A 782 -3.36 -19.68 45.11
C SER A 782 -3.35 -21.16 44.75
N LYS A 783 -4.27 -21.60 43.88
CA LYS A 783 -4.41 -22.96 43.40
C LYS A 783 -4.77 -22.96 41.92
N TYR A 784 -4.35 -24.00 41.21
CA TYR A 784 -4.67 -24.19 39.81
C TYR A 784 -4.67 -25.67 39.41
N LYS A 785 -5.24 -25.96 38.24
CA LYS A 785 -5.08 -27.20 37.50
C LYS A 785 -4.50 -26.88 36.14
N ALA A 786 -3.49 -27.63 35.69
CA ALA A 786 -2.90 -27.49 34.37
C ALA A 786 -2.65 -28.85 33.74
N SER A 787 -2.76 -28.94 32.40
CA SER A 787 -2.42 -30.15 31.64
C SER A 787 -1.10 -29.94 30.89
N GLY A 788 -0.12 -30.83 31.04
CA GLY A 788 1.22 -30.66 30.47
C GLY A 788 2.28 -30.56 31.57
N HIS A 789 3.43 -31.16 31.36
CA HIS A 789 4.43 -31.39 32.41
C HIS A 789 5.45 -30.26 32.49
N ASP A 790 5.83 -29.97 33.75
CA ASP A 790 6.89 -29.06 34.22
C ASP A 790 6.47 -27.58 34.33
N PHE A 791 6.19 -27.16 35.57
CA PHE A 791 6.04 -25.77 36.01
C PHE A 791 7.44 -25.20 36.25
N GLU A 792 7.79 -24.16 35.52
CA GLU A 792 9.10 -23.52 35.62
C GLU A 792 9.14 -22.52 36.79
N GLN A 793 10.34 -22.21 37.28
CA GLN A 793 10.51 -21.26 38.39
C GLN A 793 10.01 -19.84 38.06
N ASP A 794 9.90 -19.50 36.78
CA ASP A 794 9.38 -18.22 36.29
C ASP A 794 7.85 -18.17 36.18
N GLY A 795 7.15 -19.25 36.56
CA GLY A 795 5.69 -19.34 36.53
C GLY A 795 5.09 -19.72 35.17
N SER A 796 5.92 -20.23 34.25
CA SER A 796 5.49 -20.71 32.93
C SER A 796 5.34 -22.24 32.85
N PHE A 797 4.73 -22.71 31.76
CA PHE A 797 4.47 -24.12 31.50
C PHE A 797 5.06 -24.54 30.15
N VAL A 798 5.87 -25.60 30.14
CA VAL A 798 6.47 -26.14 28.91
C VAL A 798 5.51 -27.14 28.23
N MET A 799 5.46 -27.09 26.90
CA MET A 799 4.57 -27.91 26.07
C MET A 799 5.29 -28.41 24.81
N LYS A 800 4.99 -29.65 24.41
CA LYS A 800 5.51 -30.29 23.18
C LYS A 800 4.40 -30.49 22.14
N GLY A 801 3.76 -29.40 21.73
CA GLY A 801 2.56 -29.48 20.89
C GLY A 801 1.37 -30.13 21.61
N GLY A 802 0.29 -30.39 20.88
CA GLY A 802 -0.94 -30.97 21.43
C GLY A 802 -1.85 -29.91 22.05
N ARG A 803 -2.51 -30.22 23.17
CA ARG A 803 -3.41 -29.30 23.89
C ARG A 803 -2.97 -29.08 25.34
N PHE A 804 -2.86 -27.82 25.72
CA PHE A 804 -2.61 -27.33 27.07
C PHE A 804 -3.87 -26.63 27.60
N THR A 805 -4.19 -26.86 28.86
CA THR A 805 -5.29 -26.22 29.58
C THR A 805 -4.80 -25.75 30.93
N PHE A 806 -5.28 -24.59 31.36
CA PHE A 806 -5.03 -24.03 32.68
C PHE A 806 -6.35 -23.52 33.27
N GLU A 807 -6.59 -23.83 34.54
CA GLU A 807 -7.76 -23.39 35.30
C GLU A 807 -7.28 -22.92 36.68
N GLN A 808 -7.43 -21.64 36.98
CA GLN A 808 -7.29 -21.12 38.34
C GLN A 808 -8.49 -21.58 39.17
N VAL A 809 -8.25 -22.07 40.40
CA VAL A 809 -9.29 -22.56 41.31
C VAL A 809 -9.17 -21.89 42.69
N GLU A 810 -10.27 -21.87 43.44
CA GLU A 810 -10.30 -21.29 44.80
C GLU A 810 -9.57 -22.14 45.86
#